data_AF-A0A1G1CP84-F1
#
_entry.id   AF-A0A1G1CP84-F1
#
_cell.length_a   1.000
_cell.length_b   1.000
_cell.length_c   1.000
_cell.angle_alpha   90.00
_cell.angle_beta   90.00
_cell.angle_gamma   90.00
#
_symmetry.space_group_name_H-M   'P 1'
#
loop_
_entity.id
_entity.type
_entity.pdbx_description
1 polymer ?
#
loop_
_entity_poly.entity_id
_entity_poly.type
_entity_poly.pdbx_seq_one_letter_code
_entity_poly.pdbx_strand_id
1 'polypeptide(L)'
;MASQLWLFGVSILLVLFLIPFAIRTARGLNFLDYPLGHKSHRQPTPLLGGVTIFVALSISLVVALALGWLEFSKILLGYYLCSLVIVLIGLIDDRWGLSPARKFFGQLATALLFLSFYDPSLTSLGFPLGFFLVLFWIVGLINALNFLDNMDGLCSGITLVASLSFAVLALLEGQVLLLVISLSLAGGFLAFLKFNLSPARIFLGDAGSMLSGFSLAVMGLLFVSEIRTQYAILAPLLILSYPIFDISFVTFTRFKQGKKFYQGGQDHSSHRLVFLGMNAKRAVGGILGISIILAASGILTFYFFNSPVKILIPLTLTFALTLFGIHLHRNFLNFREKLFLIGLDILAVNLAFMLLNRFGLESVLGLWNQAGLAIDSSTLGILLNFFWINLFAVAGLYEFYWGMLVKEELKAVFKTVFGGGLLLFLFGGRHFLASNQGWVLITLYILSILAGVTLLRTLLIYLQRRLTLTGRMLHPAVIVGTEDSARQTWDSLQSQSGLGLNIVGFIDENHSARGRNLPTPILGKVEDLEETLKKNRVREVLIAVEPTWQGSLKEIVEGARNIEVNFRVKSNLLPRLRGLKLAPLYGNSFYKVYPSQMRTWEWGIKRIQDVAYSILLLVLGIPLLFLLAMKSGLWKGEFPLETVTILGKNGKTIKLRQFKSRYKSASWHKLPLLLSVFKGDLSLIGPSWVSIESGEDSALLGQLFEDKLKVRPGLIRPWLTANGGQPEVGLEQADLEYIEKMSFTSDLAVLAKSIARPISKAVF
;
A
#
# COMPACT_ATOMS: atom_id res chain seq x y z
N MET A 1 22.19 -12.96 -34.44
CA MET A 1 21.06 -13.17 -33.52
C MET A 1 19.91 -14.00 -34.08
N ALA A 2 19.66 -14.04 -35.41
CA ALA A 2 18.57 -14.84 -35.99
C ALA A 2 18.57 -16.33 -35.60
N SER A 3 19.75 -16.95 -35.45
CA SER A 3 19.90 -18.33 -34.99
C SER A 3 19.44 -18.55 -33.55
N GLN A 4 19.51 -17.53 -32.68
CA GLN A 4 19.11 -17.64 -31.28
C GLN A 4 17.58 -17.70 -31.12
N LEU A 5 16.81 -17.25 -32.13
CA LEU A 5 15.35 -17.33 -32.14
C LEU A 5 14.85 -18.79 -32.07
N TRP A 6 15.64 -19.76 -32.55
CA TRP A 6 15.33 -21.18 -32.44
C TRP A 6 15.17 -21.66 -31.00
N LEU A 7 15.82 -21.01 -30.02
CA LEU A 7 15.70 -21.37 -28.60
C LEU A 7 14.27 -21.27 -28.07
N PHE A 8 13.46 -20.36 -28.63
CA PHE A 8 12.04 -20.27 -28.30
C PHE A 8 11.31 -21.58 -28.65
N GLY A 9 11.53 -22.09 -29.87
CA GLY A 9 10.97 -23.36 -30.32
C GLY A 9 11.53 -24.57 -29.56
N VAL A 10 12.83 -24.59 -29.29
CA VAL A 10 13.48 -25.65 -28.50
C VAL A 10 12.86 -25.72 -27.10
N SER A 11 12.72 -24.58 -26.42
CA SER A 11 12.13 -24.54 -25.08
C SER A 11 10.66 -25.00 -25.06
N ILE A 12 9.87 -24.64 -26.09
CA ILE A 12 8.50 -25.15 -26.26
C ILE A 12 8.51 -26.68 -26.31
N LEU A 13 9.34 -27.27 -27.18
CA LEU A 13 9.41 -28.72 -27.37
C LEU A 13 9.84 -29.43 -26.10
N LEU A 14 10.86 -28.89 -25.40
CA LEU A 14 11.34 -29.43 -24.14
C LEU A 14 10.25 -29.43 -23.07
N VAL A 15 9.54 -28.33 -22.86
CA VAL A 15 8.48 -28.26 -21.84
C VAL A 15 7.29 -29.15 -22.21
N LEU A 16 6.87 -29.18 -23.47
CA LEU A 16 5.81 -30.10 -23.94
C LEU A 16 6.19 -31.56 -23.68
N PHE A 17 7.46 -31.92 -23.86
CA PHE A 17 7.98 -33.26 -23.60
C PHE A 17 8.07 -33.56 -22.10
N LEU A 18 8.54 -32.61 -21.28
CA LEU A 18 8.77 -32.81 -19.84
C LEU A 18 7.49 -32.86 -18.99
N ILE A 19 6.44 -32.13 -19.37
CA ILE A 19 5.20 -32.04 -18.57
C ILE A 19 4.55 -33.41 -18.28
N PRO A 20 4.35 -34.32 -19.25
CA PRO A 20 3.81 -35.66 -18.97
C PRO A 20 4.62 -36.44 -17.93
N PHE A 21 5.96 -36.34 -17.97
CA PHE A 21 6.82 -36.97 -16.97
C PHE A 21 6.69 -36.28 -15.61
N ALA A 22 6.69 -34.96 -15.57
CA ALA A 22 6.50 -34.20 -14.33
C ALA A 22 5.17 -34.53 -13.65
N ILE A 23 4.08 -34.66 -14.41
CA ILE A 23 2.76 -35.07 -13.87
C ILE A 23 2.82 -36.48 -13.28
N ARG A 24 3.45 -37.44 -13.97
CA ARG A 24 3.61 -38.81 -13.48
C ARG A 24 4.46 -38.86 -12.22
N THR A 25 5.61 -38.18 -12.21
CA THR A 25 6.52 -38.11 -11.07
C THR A 25 5.87 -37.43 -9.87
N ALA A 26 5.15 -36.33 -10.07
CA ALA A 26 4.43 -35.64 -9.02
C ALA A 26 3.38 -36.55 -8.36
N ARG A 27 2.64 -37.33 -9.16
CA ARG A 27 1.67 -38.31 -8.65
C ARG A 27 2.35 -39.45 -7.90
N GLY A 28 3.47 -39.98 -8.42
CA GLY A 28 4.22 -41.07 -7.79
C GLY A 28 4.87 -40.67 -6.46
N LEU A 29 5.36 -39.43 -6.35
CA LEU A 29 6.00 -38.89 -5.14
C LEU A 29 5.01 -38.20 -4.18
N ASN A 30 3.72 -38.22 -4.50
CA ASN A 30 2.67 -37.49 -3.79
C ASN A 30 2.94 -35.97 -3.63
N PHE A 31 3.55 -35.38 -4.66
CA PHE A 31 3.87 -33.97 -4.78
C PHE A 31 2.69 -33.21 -5.41
N LEU A 32 1.55 -33.20 -4.69
CA LEU A 32 0.26 -32.71 -5.16
C LEU A 32 -0.28 -31.61 -4.24
N ASP A 33 -0.94 -30.60 -4.83
CA ASP A 33 -1.74 -29.65 -4.06
C ASP A 33 -3.14 -30.22 -3.83
N TYR A 34 -3.54 -30.35 -2.57
CA TYR A 34 -4.86 -30.85 -2.18
C TYR A 34 -5.86 -29.70 -1.95
N PRO A 35 -7.12 -29.85 -2.41
CA PRO A 35 -8.14 -28.82 -2.22
C PRO A 35 -8.56 -28.76 -0.75
N LEU A 36 -8.02 -27.81 0.00
CA LEU A 36 -8.52 -27.41 1.32
C LEU A 36 -9.57 -26.31 1.12
N GLY A 37 -10.67 -26.29 1.90
CA GLY A 37 -11.94 -25.59 1.63
C GLY A 37 -11.96 -24.08 1.28
N HIS A 38 -10.80 -23.43 1.15
CA HIS A 38 -10.60 -22.07 0.63
C HIS A 38 -9.96 -22.03 -0.77
N LYS A 39 -9.55 -23.18 -1.34
CA LYS A 39 -8.93 -23.29 -2.67
C LYS A 39 -9.98 -23.52 -3.76
N SER A 40 -9.73 -22.95 -4.94
CA SER A 40 -10.67 -22.94 -6.08
C SER A 40 -10.71 -24.25 -6.88
N HIS A 41 -9.69 -25.10 -6.75
CA HIS A 41 -9.61 -26.38 -7.45
C HIS A 41 -10.37 -27.48 -6.69
N ARG A 42 -10.87 -28.48 -7.42
CA ARG A 42 -11.69 -29.59 -6.87
C ARG A 42 -10.96 -30.94 -6.85
N GLN A 43 -9.79 -31.03 -7.49
CA GLN A 43 -9.03 -32.27 -7.62
C GLN A 43 -7.57 -32.02 -7.23
N PRO A 44 -6.89 -32.99 -6.59
CA PRO A 44 -5.47 -32.88 -6.29
C PRO A 44 -4.66 -32.61 -7.57
N THR A 45 -3.94 -31.48 -7.60
CA THR A 45 -3.26 -31.01 -8.81
C THR A 45 -1.73 -31.07 -8.63
N PRO A 46 -0.96 -31.66 -9.57
CA PRO A 46 0.49 -31.77 -9.52
C PRO A 46 1.26 -30.44 -9.32
N LEU A 47 2.32 -30.45 -8.51
CA LEU A 47 3.17 -29.27 -8.17
C LEU A 47 4.63 -29.40 -8.69
N LEU A 48 4.84 -29.70 -9.97
CA LEU A 48 6.20 -29.78 -10.57
C LEU A 48 6.37 -28.91 -11.83
N GLY A 49 5.48 -27.94 -12.05
CA GLY A 49 5.55 -27.06 -13.22
C GLY A 49 6.84 -26.27 -13.29
N GLY A 50 7.26 -25.64 -12.19
CA GLY A 50 8.50 -24.88 -12.12
C GLY A 50 9.76 -25.67 -12.48
N VAL A 51 9.81 -26.96 -12.13
CA VAL A 51 10.95 -27.83 -12.48
C VAL A 51 11.05 -28.02 -13.99
N THR A 52 9.92 -28.20 -14.68
CA THR A 52 9.94 -28.34 -16.15
C THR A 52 10.48 -27.07 -16.83
N ILE A 53 10.13 -25.89 -16.32
CA ILE A 53 10.64 -24.60 -16.81
C ILE A 53 12.14 -24.49 -16.53
N PHE A 54 12.58 -24.79 -15.31
CA PHE A 54 14.00 -24.72 -14.93
C PHE A 54 14.88 -25.67 -15.76
N VAL A 55 14.43 -26.90 -15.98
CA VAL A 55 15.17 -27.88 -16.80
C VAL A 55 15.24 -27.41 -18.26
N ALA A 56 14.14 -26.91 -18.82
CA ALA A 56 14.14 -26.37 -20.17
C ALA A 56 15.08 -25.15 -20.31
N LEU A 57 15.06 -24.23 -19.34
CA LEU A 57 16.01 -23.12 -19.27
C LEU A 57 17.46 -23.61 -19.21
N SER A 58 17.75 -24.58 -18.34
CA SER A 58 19.10 -25.14 -18.16
C SER A 58 19.63 -25.76 -19.46
N ILE A 59 18.81 -26.56 -20.14
CA ILE A 59 19.18 -27.17 -21.43
C ILE A 59 19.39 -26.09 -22.49
N SER A 60 18.51 -25.07 -22.58
CA SER A 60 18.68 -23.97 -23.53
C SER A 60 19.96 -23.18 -23.31
N LEU A 61 20.36 -22.93 -22.06
CA LEU A 61 21.64 -22.28 -21.73
C LEU A 61 22.83 -23.14 -22.15
N VAL A 62 22.79 -24.45 -21.88
CA VAL A 62 23.85 -25.39 -22.30
C VAL A 62 23.95 -25.44 -23.83
N VAL A 63 22.83 -25.50 -24.54
CA VAL A 63 22.80 -25.47 -26.01
C VAL A 63 23.38 -24.16 -26.54
N ALA A 64 23.03 -23.02 -25.95
CA ALA A 64 23.55 -21.72 -26.36
C ALA A 64 25.07 -21.60 -26.12
N LEU A 65 25.60 -22.15 -25.03
CA LEU A 65 27.05 -22.26 -24.78
C LEU A 65 27.73 -23.20 -25.79
N ALA A 66 27.15 -24.38 -26.03
CA ALA A 66 27.72 -25.39 -26.93
C ALA A 66 27.76 -24.91 -28.39
N LEU A 67 26.78 -24.12 -28.82
CA LEU A 67 26.73 -23.50 -30.16
C LEU A 67 27.56 -22.21 -30.26
N GLY A 68 28.26 -21.81 -29.19
CA GLY A 68 29.09 -20.60 -29.17
C GLY A 68 28.30 -19.29 -29.25
N TRP A 69 26.99 -19.32 -28.95
CA TRP A 69 26.17 -18.09 -28.90
C TRP A 69 26.36 -17.33 -27.60
N LEU A 70 26.72 -18.03 -26.53
CA LEU A 70 27.08 -17.45 -25.24
C LEU A 70 28.52 -17.79 -24.89
N GLU A 71 29.17 -16.87 -24.21
CA GLU A 71 30.41 -17.13 -23.50
C GLU A 71 30.12 -17.34 -22.01
N PHE A 72 30.92 -18.19 -21.37
CA PHE A 72 30.81 -18.40 -19.94
C PHE A 72 31.26 -17.14 -19.18
N SER A 73 30.32 -16.45 -18.53
CA SER A 73 30.57 -15.22 -17.80
C SER A 73 30.18 -15.34 -16.32
N LYS A 74 30.75 -14.48 -15.47
CA LYS A 74 30.39 -14.41 -14.03
C LYS A 74 28.89 -14.18 -13.84
N ILE A 75 28.29 -13.32 -14.67
CA ILE A 75 26.87 -12.98 -14.61
C ILE A 75 26.00 -14.19 -15.01
N LEU A 76 26.37 -14.93 -16.07
CA LEU A 76 25.67 -16.14 -16.47
C LEU A 76 25.73 -17.22 -15.37
N LEU A 77 26.90 -17.42 -14.77
CA LEU A 77 27.08 -18.34 -13.65
C LEU A 77 26.20 -17.92 -12.44
N GLY A 78 26.22 -16.64 -12.09
CA GLY A 78 25.40 -16.08 -11.02
C GLY A 78 23.90 -16.27 -11.27
N TYR A 79 23.44 -16.00 -12.49
CA TYR A 79 22.04 -16.23 -12.89
C TYR A 79 21.64 -17.71 -12.74
N TYR A 80 22.47 -18.64 -13.23
CA TYR A 80 22.19 -20.07 -13.16
C TYR A 80 22.16 -20.59 -11.71
N LEU A 81 23.18 -20.27 -10.91
CA LEU A 81 23.26 -20.72 -9.51
C LEU A 81 22.10 -20.16 -8.67
N CYS A 82 21.76 -18.88 -8.84
CA CYS A 82 20.64 -18.28 -8.12
C CYS A 82 19.29 -18.84 -8.59
N SER A 83 19.13 -19.13 -9.89
CA SER A 83 17.94 -19.81 -10.43
C SER A 83 17.78 -21.21 -9.83
N LEU A 84 18.88 -21.97 -9.69
CA LEU A 84 18.86 -23.26 -9.03
C LEU A 84 18.47 -23.14 -7.55
N VAL A 85 19.11 -22.23 -6.81
CA VAL A 85 18.84 -22.01 -5.38
C VAL A 85 17.38 -21.63 -5.15
N ILE A 86 16.83 -20.70 -5.94
CA ILE A 86 15.45 -20.25 -5.75
C ILE A 86 14.42 -21.35 -6.10
N VAL A 87 14.70 -22.17 -7.12
CA VAL A 87 13.88 -23.34 -7.46
C VAL A 87 13.91 -24.37 -6.34
N LEU A 88 15.08 -24.64 -5.76
CA LEU A 88 15.21 -25.55 -4.61
C LEU A 88 14.43 -25.02 -3.39
N ILE A 89 14.52 -23.73 -3.07
CA ILE A 89 13.75 -23.12 -1.99
C ILE A 89 12.24 -23.27 -2.25
N GLY A 90 11.79 -22.99 -3.47
CA GLY A 90 10.38 -23.13 -3.81
C GLY A 90 9.91 -24.59 -3.80
N LEU A 91 10.74 -25.56 -4.18
CA LEU A 91 10.43 -26.99 -4.06
C LEU A 91 10.31 -27.44 -2.59
N ILE A 92 11.19 -26.93 -1.73
CA ILE A 92 11.11 -27.16 -0.28
C ILE A 92 9.77 -26.61 0.25
N ASP A 93 9.37 -25.42 -0.20
CA ASP A 93 8.10 -24.77 0.17
C ASP A 93 6.88 -25.57 -0.31
N ASP A 94 6.86 -25.96 -1.59
CA ASP A 94 5.79 -26.77 -2.18
C ASP A 94 5.62 -28.12 -1.45
N ARG A 95 6.72 -28.71 -0.93
CA ARG A 95 6.68 -30.01 -0.25
C ARG A 95 6.27 -29.94 1.22
N TRP A 96 6.80 -28.95 1.95
CA TRP A 96 6.76 -28.91 3.41
C TRP A 96 6.05 -27.69 3.99
N GLY A 97 5.78 -26.66 3.19
CA GLY A 97 5.21 -25.40 3.63
C GLY A 97 6.15 -24.62 4.54
N LEU A 98 6.89 -23.67 3.97
CA LEU A 98 7.75 -22.76 4.73
C LEU A 98 6.92 -21.65 5.37
N SER A 99 7.37 -21.21 6.54
CA SER A 99 6.82 -19.99 7.13
C SER A 99 7.23 -18.77 6.27
N PRO A 100 6.41 -17.71 6.20
CA PRO A 100 6.72 -16.52 5.39
C PRO A 100 8.11 -15.92 5.68
N ALA A 101 8.57 -16.00 6.94
CA ALA A 101 9.90 -15.55 7.33
C ALA A 101 11.02 -16.41 6.71
N ARG A 102 10.91 -17.74 6.77
CA ARG A 102 11.91 -18.66 6.19
C ARG A 102 11.99 -18.52 4.68
N LYS A 103 10.83 -18.41 4.03
CA LYS A 103 10.70 -18.14 2.59
C LYS A 103 11.41 -16.84 2.21
N PHE A 104 11.13 -15.75 2.95
CA PHE A 104 11.78 -14.46 2.73
C PHE A 104 13.30 -14.51 2.93
N PHE A 105 13.81 -15.21 3.96
CA PHE A 105 15.25 -15.37 4.16
C PHE A 105 15.93 -16.09 2.98
N GLY A 106 15.31 -17.12 2.43
CA GLY A 106 15.82 -17.80 1.24
C GLY A 106 15.87 -16.89 0.00
N GLN A 107 14.82 -16.10 -0.21
CA GLN A 107 14.77 -15.11 -1.29
C GLN A 107 15.85 -14.02 -1.12
N LEU A 108 16.02 -13.52 0.11
CA LEU A 108 17.04 -12.53 0.45
C LEU A 108 18.45 -13.08 0.24
N ALA A 109 18.72 -14.32 0.67
CA ALA A 109 19.99 -15.00 0.46
C ALA A 109 20.29 -15.18 -1.04
N THR A 110 19.28 -15.52 -1.83
CA THR A 110 19.40 -15.61 -3.30
C THR A 110 19.76 -14.27 -3.93
N ALA A 111 19.11 -13.18 -3.51
CA ALA A 111 19.41 -11.83 -4.01
C ALA A 111 20.83 -11.38 -3.62
N LEU A 112 21.27 -11.66 -2.39
CA LEU A 112 22.64 -11.38 -1.94
C LEU A 112 23.68 -12.21 -2.69
N LEU A 113 23.37 -13.48 -2.98
CA LEU A 113 24.22 -14.35 -3.80
C LEU A 113 24.37 -13.77 -5.21
N PHE A 114 23.27 -13.33 -5.84
CA PHE A 114 23.33 -12.72 -7.18
C PHE A 114 24.20 -11.45 -7.19
N LEU A 115 24.12 -10.62 -6.15
CA LEU A 115 24.96 -9.43 -5.98
C LEU A 115 26.46 -9.73 -5.81
N SER A 116 26.86 -10.98 -5.55
CA SER A 116 28.29 -11.38 -5.61
C SER A 116 28.80 -11.60 -7.03
N PHE A 117 27.89 -11.77 -8.00
CA PHE A 117 28.19 -11.96 -9.43
C PHE A 117 27.84 -10.75 -10.29
N TYR A 118 27.03 -9.82 -9.77
CA TYR A 118 26.57 -8.61 -10.43
C TYR A 118 26.99 -7.38 -9.64
N ASP A 119 27.64 -6.42 -10.29
CA ASP A 119 28.06 -5.18 -9.63
C ASP A 119 26.93 -4.13 -9.63
N PRO A 120 26.34 -3.79 -8.46
CA PRO A 120 25.30 -2.77 -8.37
C PRO A 120 25.80 -1.34 -8.64
N SER A 121 27.12 -1.11 -8.76
CA SER A 121 27.69 0.17 -9.22
C SER A 121 27.22 0.57 -10.62
N LEU A 122 26.69 -0.39 -11.38
CA LEU A 122 26.00 -0.18 -12.67
C LEU A 122 24.70 0.63 -12.54
N THR A 123 24.21 0.85 -11.32
CA THR A 123 23.12 1.81 -11.06
C THR A 123 23.71 3.21 -10.85
N SER A 124 23.16 4.22 -11.53
CA SER A 124 23.59 5.63 -11.43
C SER A 124 23.50 6.24 -10.01
N LEU A 125 22.95 5.50 -9.05
CA LEU A 125 22.74 5.91 -7.67
C LEU A 125 23.92 5.59 -6.74
N GLY A 126 24.88 4.77 -7.18
CA GLY A 126 26.08 4.42 -6.40
C GLY A 126 25.80 3.64 -5.10
N PHE A 127 26.86 3.29 -4.38
CA PHE A 127 26.76 2.63 -3.07
C PHE A 127 26.52 3.67 -1.95
N PRO A 128 25.64 3.43 -0.96
CA PRO A 128 24.90 2.19 -0.70
C PRO A 128 23.50 2.11 -1.33
N LEU A 129 23.00 3.20 -1.92
CA LEU A 129 21.60 3.29 -2.35
C LEU A 129 21.25 2.30 -3.48
N GLY A 130 22.11 2.19 -4.48
CA GLY A 130 21.97 1.25 -5.59
C GLY A 130 21.93 -0.21 -5.13
N PHE A 131 22.77 -0.56 -4.16
CA PHE A 131 22.79 -1.90 -3.55
C PHE A 131 21.44 -2.27 -2.94
N PHE A 132 20.89 -1.40 -2.08
CA PHE A 132 19.60 -1.67 -1.43
C PHE A 132 18.43 -1.64 -2.41
N LEU A 133 18.50 -0.82 -3.46
CA LEU A 133 17.49 -0.79 -4.51
C LEU A 133 17.47 -2.07 -5.34
N VAL A 134 18.63 -2.58 -5.76
CA VAL A 134 18.71 -3.86 -6.49
C VAL A 134 18.23 -5.01 -5.62
N LEU A 135 18.61 -5.02 -4.33
CA LEU A 135 18.14 -6.01 -3.37
C LEU A 135 16.61 -5.98 -3.24
N PHE A 136 16.03 -4.78 -3.07
CA PHE A 136 14.58 -4.58 -3.00
C PHE A 136 13.89 -4.99 -4.30
N TRP A 137 14.49 -4.67 -5.46
CA TRP A 137 13.97 -5.01 -6.77
C TRP A 137 13.85 -6.53 -6.96
N ILE A 138 14.93 -7.28 -6.68
CA ILE A 138 14.95 -8.74 -6.83
C ILE A 138 13.97 -9.39 -5.87
N VAL A 139 14.07 -9.10 -4.56
CA VAL A 139 13.20 -9.73 -3.55
C VAL A 139 11.74 -9.31 -3.73
N GLY A 140 11.51 -8.05 -4.09
CA GLY A 140 10.17 -7.51 -4.37
C GLY A 140 9.50 -8.21 -5.53
N LEU A 141 10.19 -8.41 -6.65
CA LEU A 141 9.63 -9.10 -7.81
C LEU A 141 9.45 -10.60 -7.58
N ILE A 142 10.36 -11.27 -6.86
CA ILE A 142 10.14 -12.66 -6.43
C ILE A 142 8.82 -12.79 -5.66
N ASN A 143 8.57 -11.91 -4.69
CA ASN A 143 7.33 -11.92 -3.92
C ASN A 143 6.12 -11.51 -4.77
N ALA A 144 6.25 -10.52 -5.66
CA ALA A 144 5.16 -10.07 -6.51
C ALA A 144 4.62 -11.19 -7.40
N LEU A 145 5.51 -11.93 -8.08
CA LEU A 145 5.11 -13.06 -8.93
C LEU A 145 4.62 -14.25 -8.12
N ASN A 146 5.24 -14.53 -6.97
CA ASN A 146 4.79 -15.59 -6.07
C ASN A 146 3.36 -15.35 -5.55
N PHE A 147 3.00 -14.12 -5.21
CA PHE A 147 1.63 -13.77 -4.80
C PHE A 147 0.62 -13.77 -5.95
N LEU A 148 1.07 -13.52 -7.19
CA LEU A 148 0.24 -13.58 -8.39
C LEU A 148 -0.07 -15.00 -8.85
N ASP A 149 0.66 -16.01 -8.37
CA ASP A 149 0.36 -17.44 -8.61
C ASP A 149 -0.85 -17.92 -7.79
N ASN A 150 -1.92 -17.11 -7.78
CA ASN A 150 -3.18 -17.35 -7.07
C ASN A 150 -4.32 -17.81 -7.99
N MET A 151 -4.12 -17.77 -9.32
CA MET A 151 -5.09 -18.18 -10.33
C MET A 151 -4.41 -18.89 -11.51
N ASP A 152 -5.05 -19.96 -11.99
CA ASP A 152 -4.64 -20.74 -13.17
C ASP A 152 -4.24 -19.85 -14.36
N GLY A 153 -2.98 -19.94 -14.79
CA GLY A 153 -2.46 -19.24 -15.96
C GLY A 153 -2.08 -17.77 -15.73
N LEU A 154 -2.30 -17.20 -14.54
CA LEU A 154 -2.03 -15.79 -14.28
C LEU A 154 -0.53 -15.49 -14.21
N CYS A 155 0.20 -16.10 -13.26
CA CYS A 155 1.64 -15.90 -13.10
C CYS A 155 2.40 -16.28 -14.38
N SER A 156 2.12 -17.47 -14.93
CA SER A 156 2.69 -17.98 -16.19
C SER A 156 2.46 -17.03 -17.37
N GLY A 157 1.24 -16.49 -17.50
CA GLY A 157 0.91 -15.57 -18.60
C GLY A 157 1.60 -14.22 -18.47
N ILE A 158 1.70 -13.66 -17.26
CA ILE A 158 2.43 -12.41 -17.02
C ILE A 158 3.93 -12.61 -17.30
N THR A 159 4.50 -13.74 -16.86
CA THR A 159 5.91 -14.05 -17.15
C THR A 159 6.15 -14.21 -18.65
N LEU A 160 5.25 -14.89 -19.38
CA LEU A 160 5.33 -15.00 -20.83
C LEU A 160 5.37 -13.63 -21.52
N VAL A 161 4.44 -12.74 -21.18
CA VAL A 161 4.36 -11.39 -21.75
C VAL A 161 5.65 -10.62 -21.47
N ALA A 162 6.10 -10.60 -20.22
CA ALA A 162 7.31 -9.88 -19.83
C ALA A 162 8.58 -10.44 -20.51
N SER A 163 8.74 -11.76 -20.54
CA SER A 163 9.88 -12.41 -21.21
C SER A 163 9.87 -12.16 -22.73
N LEU A 164 8.71 -12.17 -23.40
CA LEU A 164 8.63 -11.78 -24.81
C LEU A 164 9.04 -10.33 -25.03
N SER A 165 8.62 -9.41 -24.16
CA SER A 165 9.01 -8.00 -24.26
C SER A 165 10.50 -7.78 -24.04
N PHE A 166 11.11 -8.47 -23.07
CA PHE A 166 12.56 -8.45 -22.90
C PHE A 166 13.30 -9.10 -24.08
N ALA A 167 12.76 -10.16 -24.69
CA ALA A 167 13.34 -10.74 -25.89
C ALA A 167 13.33 -9.76 -27.06
N VAL A 168 12.25 -8.99 -27.25
CA VAL A 168 12.19 -7.92 -28.26
C VAL A 168 13.25 -6.86 -28.00
N LEU A 169 13.33 -6.33 -26.78
CA LEU A 169 14.34 -5.33 -26.41
C LEU A 169 15.76 -5.86 -26.60
N ALA A 170 16.03 -7.09 -26.16
CA ALA A 170 17.35 -7.71 -26.29
C ALA A 170 17.76 -7.93 -27.76
N LEU A 171 16.80 -8.31 -28.60
CA LEU A 171 17.04 -8.49 -30.04
C LEU A 171 17.38 -7.17 -30.72
N LEU A 172 16.70 -6.09 -30.34
CA LEU A 172 16.91 -4.76 -30.92
C LEU A 172 18.20 -4.10 -30.41
N GLU A 173 18.56 -4.32 -29.15
CA GLU A 173 19.75 -3.74 -28.52
C GLU A 173 21.01 -4.62 -28.61
N GLY A 174 20.92 -5.82 -29.20
CA GLY A 174 22.09 -6.69 -29.36
C GLY A 174 22.51 -7.47 -28.12
N GLN A 175 21.67 -7.54 -27.08
CA GLN A 175 22.01 -8.13 -25.79
C GLN A 175 21.79 -9.65 -25.80
N VAL A 176 22.79 -10.42 -26.23
CA VAL A 176 22.65 -11.87 -26.49
C VAL A 176 22.29 -12.66 -25.22
N LEU A 177 22.90 -12.37 -24.08
CA LEU A 177 22.60 -13.05 -22.81
C LEU A 177 21.13 -12.85 -22.42
N LEU A 178 20.66 -11.60 -22.46
CA LEU A 178 19.26 -11.26 -22.17
C LEU A 178 18.31 -11.96 -23.15
N LEU A 179 18.65 -11.99 -24.44
CA LEU A 179 17.86 -12.62 -25.49
C LEU A 179 17.69 -14.12 -25.26
N VAL A 180 18.78 -14.83 -24.98
CA VAL A 180 18.78 -16.28 -24.74
C VAL A 180 17.91 -16.64 -23.53
N ILE A 181 18.07 -15.95 -22.40
CA ILE A 181 17.27 -16.20 -21.20
C ILE A 181 15.79 -15.90 -21.49
N SER A 182 15.51 -14.78 -22.14
CA SER A 182 14.15 -14.31 -22.44
C SER A 182 13.40 -15.26 -23.37
N LEU A 183 14.02 -15.72 -24.46
CA LEU A 183 13.41 -16.67 -25.39
C LEU A 183 13.21 -18.06 -24.76
N SER A 184 14.16 -18.50 -23.93
CA SER A 184 14.07 -19.77 -23.22
C SER A 184 12.87 -19.78 -22.26
N LEU A 185 12.70 -18.72 -21.47
CA LEU A 185 11.54 -18.60 -20.58
C LEU A 185 10.25 -18.38 -21.34
N ALA A 186 10.22 -17.51 -22.35
CA ALA A 186 9.02 -17.26 -23.14
C ALA A 186 8.51 -18.54 -23.82
N GLY A 187 9.39 -19.32 -24.45
CA GLY A 187 9.01 -20.59 -25.07
C GLY A 187 8.49 -21.60 -24.05
N GLY A 188 9.18 -21.72 -22.91
CA GLY A 188 8.80 -22.64 -21.85
C GLY A 188 7.44 -22.29 -21.23
N PHE A 189 7.22 -21.02 -20.90
CA PHE A 189 5.94 -20.55 -20.35
C PHE A 189 4.80 -20.63 -21.36
N LEU A 190 5.03 -20.39 -22.66
CA LEU A 190 4.01 -20.58 -23.68
C LEU A 190 3.54 -22.04 -23.75
N ALA A 191 4.48 -22.99 -23.74
CA ALA A 191 4.16 -24.41 -23.70
C ALA A 191 3.48 -24.82 -22.39
N PHE A 192 3.95 -24.32 -21.25
CA PHE A 192 3.38 -24.61 -19.93
C PHE A 192 1.95 -24.07 -19.78
N LEU A 193 1.66 -22.89 -20.33
CA LEU A 193 0.36 -22.24 -20.25
C LEU A 193 -0.76 -23.14 -20.80
N LYS A 194 -0.48 -23.94 -21.85
CA LYS A 194 -1.41 -24.95 -22.39
C LYS A 194 -1.94 -25.92 -21.32
N PHE A 195 -1.13 -26.24 -20.31
CA PHE A 195 -1.50 -27.16 -19.22
C PHE A 195 -1.87 -26.45 -17.93
N ASN A 196 -1.51 -25.17 -17.79
CA ASN A 196 -1.74 -24.36 -16.59
C ASN A 196 -3.00 -23.47 -16.69
N LEU A 197 -3.55 -23.25 -17.89
CA LEU A 197 -4.83 -22.56 -18.07
C LEU A 197 -6.00 -23.32 -17.42
N SER A 198 -6.99 -22.56 -16.94
CA SER A 198 -8.10 -23.14 -16.18
C SER A 198 -9.01 -24.07 -17.01
N PRO A 199 -9.36 -25.27 -16.53
CA PRO A 199 -8.86 -25.90 -15.29
C PRO A 199 -7.43 -26.44 -15.45
N ALA A 200 -6.53 -26.06 -14.54
CA ALA A 200 -5.12 -26.46 -14.61
C ALA A 200 -4.92 -27.98 -14.42
N ARG A 201 -4.00 -28.55 -15.20
CA ARG A 201 -3.57 -29.97 -15.10
C ARG A 201 -2.30 -30.14 -14.29
N ILE A 202 -1.53 -29.06 -14.14
CA ILE A 202 -0.30 -28.95 -13.36
C ILE A 202 -0.16 -27.49 -12.91
N PHE A 203 0.23 -27.30 -11.66
CA PHE A 203 0.50 -25.99 -11.09
C PHE A 203 1.97 -25.61 -11.25
N LEU A 204 2.21 -24.31 -11.33
CA LEU A 204 3.54 -23.74 -11.44
C LEU A 204 4.32 -23.97 -10.13
N GLY A 205 3.64 -23.77 -9.00
CA GLY A 205 4.19 -23.96 -7.66
C GLY A 205 5.07 -22.78 -7.23
N ASP A 206 5.47 -22.79 -5.96
CA ASP A 206 6.42 -21.83 -5.43
C ASP A 206 7.78 -21.93 -6.15
N ALA A 207 8.19 -23.14 -6.55
CA ALA A 207 9.40 -23.34 -7.35
C ALA A 207 9.39 -22.52 -8.65
N GLY A 208 8.28 -22.54 -9.39
CA GLY A 208 8.18 -21.86 -10.67
C GLY A 208 7.90 -20.36 -10.55
N SER A 209 7.01 -19.96 -9.64
CA SER A 209 6.65 -18.55 -9.46
C SER A 209 7.81 -17.71 -8.89
N MET A 210 8.63 -18.28 -7.99
CA MET A 210 9.84 -17.61 -7.54
C MET A 210 10.92 -17.53 -8.62
N LEU A 211 11.10 -18.59 -9.43
CA LEU A 211 11.99 -18.56 -10.60
C LEU A 211 11.59 -17.49 -11.60
N SER A 212 10.28 -17.34 -11.86
CA SER A 212 9.73 -16.27 -12.69
C SER A 212 10.11 -14.90 -12.15
N GLY A 213 9.83 -14.62 -10.88
CA GLY A 213 10.11 -13.32 -10.29
C GLY A 213 11.61 -12.99 -10.24
N PHE A 214 12.46 -13.96 -9.91
CA PHE A 214 13.91 -13.80 -9.96
C PHE A 214 14.40 -13.51 -11.38
N SER A 215 13.95 -14.30 -12.37
CA SER A 215 14.41 -14.16 -13.75
C SER A 215 13.98 -12.83 -14.37
N LEU A 216 12.73 -12.40 -14.17
CA LEU A 216 12.25 -11.11 -14.65
C LEU A 216 12.99 -9.94 -13.99
N ALA A 217 13.33 -10.07 -12.71
CA ALA A 217 14.15 -9.06 -12.02
C ALA A 217 15.53 -8.93 -12.64
N VAL A 218 16.22 -10.07 -12.87
CA VAL A 218 17.54 -10.11 -13.50
C VAL A 218 17.47 -9.60 -14.94
N MET A 219 16.47 -9.97 -15.73
CA MET A 219 16.27 -9.45 -17.09
C MET A 219 16.20 -7.92 -17.12
N GLY A 220 15.44 -7.32 -16.19
CA GLY A 220 15.38 -5.87 -16.04
C GLY A 220 16.73 -5.23 -15.70
N LEU A 221 17.53 -5.88 -14.84
CA LEU A 221 18.86 -5.40 -14.48
C LEU A 221 19.85 -5.52 -15.65
N LEU A 222 19.87 -6.66 -16.34
CA LEU A 222 20.70 -6.88 -17.53
C LEU A 222 20.40 -5.83 -18.61
N PHE A 223 19.11 -5.60 -18.89
CA PHE A 223 18.69 -4.59 -19.85
C PHE A 223 19.22 -3.20 -19.50
N VAL A 224 19.05 -2.76 -18.26
CA VAL A 224 19.50 -1.42 -17.83
C VAL A 224 21.03 -1.31 -17.80
N SER A 225 21.74 -2.38 -17.46
CA SER A 225 23.19 -2.35 -17.27
C SER A 225 24.00 -2.10 -18.54
N GLU A 226 23.52 -2.56 -19.70
CA GLU A 226 24.21 -2.39 -20.98
C GLU A 226 23.79 -1.12 -21.72
N ILE A 227 22.75 -0.43 -21.24
CA ILE A 227 22.19 0.75 -21.90
C ILE A 227 22.67 2.04 -21.22
N ARG A 228 23.30 2.93 -21.99
CA ARG A 228 23.94 4.16 -21.50
C ARG A 228 22.98 5.27 -21.06
N THR A 229 21.68 5.15 -21.34
CA THR A 229 20.69 6.18 -21.00
C THR A 229 20.02 5.91 -19.65
N GLN A 230 19.93 6.94 -18.81
CA GLN A 230 19.21 6.88 -17.53
C GLN A 230 17.72 6.52 -17.67
N TYR A 231 17.15 6.69 -18.87
CA TYR A 231 15.75 6.37 -19.18
C TYR A 231 15.52 4.87 -19.43
N ALA A 232 16.57 4.04 -19.55
CA ALA A 232 16.45 2.61 -19.76
C ALA A 232 15.62 1.92 -18.67
N ILE A 233 15.64 2.46 -17.44
CA ILE A 233 14.89 1.93 -16.30
C ILE A 233 13.36 1.97 -16.50
N LEU A 234 12.86 2.86 -17.36
CA LEU A 234 11.41 3.00 -17.59
C LEU A 234 10.81 1.78 -18.28
N ALA A 235 11.57 1.12 -19.18
CA ALA A 235 11.07 -0.06 -19.89
C ALA A 235 10.79 -1.25 -18.95
N PRO A 236 11.76 -1.74 -18.14
CA PRO A 236 11.50 -2.79 -17.16
C PRO A 236 10.40 -2.42 -16.15
N LEU A 237 10.34 -1.15 -15.70
CA LEU A 237 9.30 -0.69 -14.79
C LEU A 237 7.90 -0.80 -15.41
N LEU A 238 7.74 -0.43 -16.69
CA LEU A 238 6.47 -0.54 -17.39
C LEU A 238 6.10 -1.98 -17.70
N ILE A 239 7.04 -2.78 -18.21
CA ILE A 239 6.83 -4.20 -18.50
C ILE A 239 6.36 -4.96 -17.24
N LEU A 240 6.92 -4.61 -16.08
CA LEU A 240 6.62 -5.27 -14.80
C LEU A 240 5.64 -4.48 -13.91
N SER A 241 4.97 -3.47 -14.47
CA SER A 241 4.08 -2.57 -13.71
C SER A 241 2.90 -3.30 -13.07
N TYR A 242 2.31 -4.29 -13.73
CA TYR A 242 1.15 -4.99 -13.16
C TYR A 242 1.51 -5.82 -11.91
N PRO A 243 2.56 -6.67 -11.90
CA PRO A 243 3.05 -7.30 -10.67
C PRO A 243 3.34 -6.32 -9.53
N ILE A 244 4.03 -5.21 -9.84
CA ILE A 244 4.37 -4.17 -8.86
C ILE A 244 3.09 -3.52 -8.32
N PHE A 245 2.13 -3.23 -9.19
CA PHE A 245 0.84 -2.66 -8.84
C PHE A 245 0.04 -3.58 -7.90
N ASP A 246 -0.12 -4.86 -8.24
CA ASP A 246 -0.97 -5.77 -7.47
C ASP A 246 -0.44 -5.96 -6.04
N ILE A 247 0.87 -6.20 -5.89
CA ILE A 247 1.47 -6.36 -4.55
C ILE A 247 1.40 -5.06 -3.73
N SER A 248 1.60 -3.91 -4.38
CA SER A 248 1.48 -2.60 -3.74
C SER A 248 0.04 -2.33 -3.29
N PHE A 249 -0.93 -2.65 -4.15
CA PHE A 249 -2.36 -2.48 -3.89
C PHE A 249 -2.84 -3.39 -2.76
N VAL A 250 -2.46 -4.66 -2.75
CA VAL A 250 -2.80 -5.60 -1.67
C VAL A 250 -2.16 -5.15 -0.36
N THR A 251 -0.88 -4.79 -0.37
CA THR A 251 -0.17 -4.30 0.81
C THR A 251 -0.85 -3.05 1.38
N PHE A 252 -1.18 -2.08 0.53
CA PHE A 252 -1.88 -0.86 0.92
C PHE A 252 -3.26 -1.14 1.51
N THR A 253 -4.06 -1.99 0.86
CA THR A 253 -5.41 -2.29 1.34
C THR A 253 -5.41 -3.09 2.64
N ARG A 254 -4.48 -4.04 2.82
CA ARG A 254 -4.30 -4.77 4.08
C ARG A 254 -3.85 -3.84 5.21
N PHE A 255 -2.94 -2.91 4.91
CA PHE A 255 -2.51 -1.90 5.86
C PHE A 255 -3.69 -1.05 6.37
N LYS A 256 -4.56 -0.56 5.47
CA LYS A 256 -5.80 0.17 5.83
C LYS A 256 -6.73 -0.66 6.73
N GLN A 257 -6.77 -1.98 6.52
CA GLN A 257 -7.63 -2.90 7.29
C GLN A 257 -6.98 -3.42 8.59
N GLY A 258 -5.73 -3.05 8.88
CA GLY A 258 -4.98 -3.60 10.01
C GLY A 258 -4.62 -5.07 9.88
N LYS A 259 -4.69 -5.63 8.66
CA LYS A 259 -4.33 -7.02 8.35
C LYS A 259 -2.82 -7.16 8.12
N LYS A 260 -2.27 -8.35 8.37
CA LYS A 260 -0.86 -8.65 8.12
C LYS A 260 -0.61 -8.74 6.60
N PHE A 261 0.33 -7.95 6.09
CA PHE A 261 0.60 -7.88 4.64
C PHE A 261 1.25 -9.16 4.09
N TYR A 262 1.98 -9.92 4.91
CA TYR A 262 2.75 -11.11 4.54
C TYR A 262 1.96 -12.44 4.61
N GLN A 263 0.67 -12.40 4.95
CA GLN A 263 -0.18 -13.59 4.95
C GLN A 263 -0.86 -13.74 3.58
N GLY A 264 -0.96 -14.95 3.04
CA GLY A 264 -1.75 -15.21 1.82
C GLY A 264 -3.24 -14.89 2.03
N GLY A 265 -3.93 -14.47 0.97
CA GLY A 265 -5.35 -14.11 1.03
C GLY A 265 -5.97 -13.91 -0.35
N GLN A 266 -7.31 -13.89 -0.45
CA GLN A 266 -8.04 -13.71 -1.72
C GLN A 266 -8.34 -12.24 -2.04
N ASP A 267 -7.50 -11.32 -1.61
CA ASP A 267 -7.69 -9.87 -1.74
C ASP A 267 -6.83 -9.23 -2.83
N HIS A 268 -6.22 -10.05 -3.70
CA HIS A 268 -5.56 -9.64 -4.93
C HIS A 268 -6.54 -9.07 -5.95
N SER A 269 -6.05 -8.24 -6.88
CA SER A 269 -6.87 -7.64 -7.94
C SER A 269 -7.58 -8.71 -8.78
N SER A 270 -6.93 -9.84 -9.01
CA SER A 270 -7.47 -11.02 -9.71
C SER A 270 -8.74 -11.57 -9.04
N HIS A 271 -8.68 -11.87 -7.75
CA HIS A 271 -9.84 -12.30 -6.98
C HIS A 271 -10.90 -11.20 -6.83
N ARG A 272 -10.50 -9.93 -6.73
CA ARG A 272 -11.46 -8.82 -6.67
C ARG A 272 -12.26 -8.65 -7.95
N LEU A 273 -11.67 -8.86 -9.12
CA LEU A 273 -12.41 -8.92 -10.39
C LEU A 273 -13.43 -10.05 -10.39
N VAL A 274 -13.04 -11.23 -9.88
CA VAL A 274 -13.98 -12.36 -9.73
C VAL A 274 -15.13 -12.02 -8.79
N PHE A 275 -14.82 -11.36 -7.68
CA PHE A 275 -15.79 -10.86 -6.72
C PHE A 275 -16.71 -9.75 -7.25
N LEU A 276 -16.32 -9.06 -8.32
CA LEU A 276 -17.16 -8.10 -9.06
C LEU A 276 -18.06 -8.79 -10.09
N GLY A 277 -18.05 -10.13 -10.16
CA GLY A 277 -18.91 -10.93 -11.03
C GLY A 277 -18.23 -11.42 -12.30
N MET A 278 -16.92 -11.18 -12.50
CA MET A 278 -16.19 -11.80 -13.61
C MET A 278 -15.94 -13.28 -13.32
N ASN A 279 -15.95 -14.11 -14.37
CA ASN A 279 -15.41 -15.46 -14.22
C ASN A 279 -13.88 -15.43 -14.19
N ALA A 280 -13.26 -16.47 -13.62
CA ALA A 280 -11.80 -16.54 -13.45
C ALA A 280 -11.02 -16.35 -14.77
N LYS A 281 -11.50 -16.97 -15.86
CA LYS A 281 -10.86 -16.88 -17.19
C LYS A 281 -10.86 -15.45 -17.74
N ARG A 282 -11.98 -14.72 -17.61
CA ARG A 282 -12.10 -13.32 -18.04
C ARG A 282 -11.26 -12.40 -17.17
N ALA A 283 -11.18 -12.64 -15.86
CA ALA A 283 -10.32 -11.87 -14.97
C ALA A 283 -8.83 -12.02 -15.37
N VAL A 284 -8.35 -13.25 -15.54
CA VAL A 284 -6.98 -13.52 -16.00
C VAL A 284 -6.73 -12.92 -17.39
N GLY A 285 -7.63 -13.14 -18.36
CA GLY A 285 -7.51 -12.56 -19.70
C GLY A 285 -7.45 -11.03 -19.72
N GLY A 286 -8.28 -10.37 -18.91
CA GLY A 286 -8.26 -8.91 -18.77
C GLY A 286 -6.96 -8.39 -18.17
N ILE A 287 -6.43 -9.07 -17.15
CA ILE A 287 -5.13 -8.75 -16.55
C ILE A 287 -3.98 -8.94 -17.54
N LEU A 288 -4.01 -10.02 -18.34
CA LEU A 288 -3.01 -10.24 -19.39
C LEU A 288 -3.10 -9.15 -20.46
N GLY A 289 -4.31 -8.73 -20.84
CA GLY A 289 -4.52 -7.59 -21.73
C GLY A 289 -3.89 -6.30 -21.20
N ILE A 290 -4.09 -5.99 -19.92
CA ILE A 290 -3.44 -4.85 -19.25
C ILE A 290 -1.91 -5.01 -19.29
N SER A 291 -1.39 -6.21 -19.01
CA SER A 291 0.04 -6.48 -19.00
C SER A 291 0.68 -6.31 -20.38
N ILE A 292 -0.01 -6.73 -21.46
CA ILE A 292 0.44 -6.55 -22.85
C ILE A 292 0.50 -5.05 -23.19
N ILE A 293 -0.53 -4.28 -22.82
CA ILE A 293 -0.54 -2.82 -23.07
C ILE A 293 0.64 -2.16 -22.35
N LEU A 294 0.83 -2.45 -21.06
CA LEU A 294 1.94 -1.93 -20.26
C LEU A 294 3.30 -2.30 -20.85
N ALA A 295 3.47 -3.55 -21.29
CA ALA A 295 4.72 -4.03 -21.85
C ALA A 295 5.04 -3.42 -23.22
N ALA A 296 4.04 -3.31 -24.11
CA ALA A 296 4.16 -2.61 -25.39
C ALA A 296 4.51 -1.14 -25.17
N SER A 297 3.88 -0.49 -24.21
CA SER A 297 4.19 0.87 -23.78
C SER A 297 5.60 1.02 -23.23
N GLY A 298 6.13 0.04 -22.49
CA GLY A 298 7.52 0.02 -22.04
C GLY A 298 8.52 0.04 -23.21
N ILE A 299 8.28 -0.78 -24.23
CA ILE A 299 9.10 -0.82 -25.46
C ILE A 299 8.99 0.52 -26.21
N LEU A 300 7.77 1.04 -26.40
CA LEU A 300 7.55 2.32 -27.09
C LEU A 300 8.24 3.49 -26.35
N THR A 301 8.08 3.59 -25.04
CA THR A 301 8.73 4.63 -24.23
C THR A 301 10.24 4.62 -24.38
N PHE A 302 10.85 3.43 -24.47
CA PHE A 302 12.28 3.28 -24.67
C PHE A 302 12.75 3.82 -26.03
N TYR A 303 12.07 3.45 -27.13
CA TYR A 303 12.47 3.91 -28.47
C TYR A 303 12.08 5.36 -28.78
N PHE A 304 11.00 5.86 -28.18
CA PHE A 304 10.56 7.25 -28.32
C PHE A 304 11.11 8.15 -27.20
N PHE A 305 12.27 7.82 -26.60
CA PHE A 305 12.84 8.57 -25.47
C PHE A 305 13.22 10.04 -25.78
N ASN A 306 13.36 10.40 -27.05
CA ASN A 306 13.60 11.79 -27.46
C ASN A 306 12.32 12.61 -27.63
N SER A 307 11.14 11.99 -27.48
CA SER A 307 9.83 12.63 -27.58
C SER A 307 9.21 12.83 -26.20
N PRO A 308 8.31 13.81 -25.98
CA PRO A 308 7.53 13.94 -24.74
C PRO A 308 6.82 12.65 -24.35
N VAL A 309 6.47 11.84 -25.35
CA VAL A 309 5.84 10.51 -25.23
C VAL A 309 6.54 9.61 -24.20
N LYS A 310 7.85 9.76 -23.99
CA LYS A 310 8.65 9.00 -23.02
C LYS A 310 8.10 9.05 -21.59
N ILE A 311 7.49 10.16 -21.21
CA ILE A 311 6.97 10.39 -19.86
C ILE A 311 5.45 10.34 -19.85
N LEU A 312 4.78 10.78 -20.93
CA LEU A 312 3.32 10.79 -20.98
C LEU A 312 2.75 9.38 -20.86
N ILE A 313 3.33 8.42 -21.59
CA ILE A 313 2.89 7.02 -21.58
C ILE A 313 2.98 6.42 -20.17
N PRO A 314 4.15 6.41 -19.48
CA PRO A 314 4.23 5.89 -18.13
C PRO A 314 3.26 6.55 -17.16
N LEU A 315 3.07 7.85 -17.30
CA LEU A 315 2.24 8.62 -16.39
C LEU A 315 0.75 8.33 -16.56
N THR A 316 0.27 8.31 -17.81
CA THR A 316 -1.11 7.96 -18.12
C THR A 316 -1.43 6.53 -17.68
N LEU A 317 -0.50 5.59 -17.88
CA LEU A 317 -0.69 4.20 -17.47
C LEU A 317 -0.63 4.02 -15.96
N THR A 318 0.28 4.70 -15.28
CA THR A 318 0.32 4.69 -13.81
C THR A 318 -0.97 5.30 -13.25
N PHE A 319 -1.45 6.39 -13.83
CA PHE A 319 -2.74 6.99 -13.47
C PHE A 319 -3.92 6.04 -13.73
N ALA A 320 -3.95 5.35 -14.87
CA ALA A 320 -4.96 4.35 -15.19
C ALA A 320 -4.94 3.17 -14.21
N LEU A 321 -3.75 2.68 -13.83
CA LEU A 321 -3.60 1.64 -12.80
C LEU A 321 -4.07 2.13 -11.43
N THR A 322 -3.78 3.38 -11.06
CA THR A 322 -4.29 3.97 -9.82
C THR A 322 -5.82 4.05 -9.83
N LEU A 323 -6.43 4.50 -10.93
CA LEU A 323 -7.89 4.51 -11.09
C LEU A 323 -8.48 3.10 -11.05
N PHE A 324 -7.80 2.13 -11.65
CA PHE A 324 -8.18 0.72 -11.61
C PHE A 324 -8.10 0.14 -10.19
N GLY A 325 -7.03 0.41 -9.45
CA GLY A 325 -6.89 0.02 -8.04
C GLY A 325 -7.93 0.68 -7.16
N ILE A 326 -8.20 1.97 -7.41
CA ILE A 326 -9.31 2.69 -6.78
C ILE A 326 -10.59 1.91 -7.05
N HIS A 327 -10.96 1.62 -8.32
CA HIS A 327 -12.15 0.86 -8.72
C HIS A 327 -12.28 -0.52 -8.04
N LEU A 328 -11.17 -1.23 -7.86
CA LEU A 328 -11.14 -2.54 -7.20
C LEU A 328 -11.25 -2.47 -5.67
N HIS A 329 -11.09 -1.30 -5.06
CA HIS A 329 -11.35 -1.10 -3.64
C HIS A 329 -12.86 -1.16 -3.39
N ARG A 330 -13.31 -2.20 -2.70
CA ARG A 330 -14.65 -2.83 -2.80
C ARG A 330 -15.87 -2.01 -2.32
N ASN A 331 -15.81 -0.69 -2.21
CA ASN A 331 -16.86 0.13 -1.61
C ASN A 331 -17.22 1.37 -2.47
N PHE A 332 -17.72 1.17 -3.70
CA PHE A 332 -18.14 2.27 -4.58
C PHE A 332 -19.59 2.70 -4.39
N LEU A 333 -19.84 3.34 -3.26
CA LEU A 333 -20.75 4.47 -3.24
C LEU A 333 -19.87 5.68 -3.59
N ASN A 334 -20.11 6.35 -4.73
CA ASN A 334 -19.46 7.61 -5.18
C ASN A 334 -18.35 7.54 -6.28
N PHE A 335 -18.28 6.51 -7.14
CA PHE A 335 -17.25 6.42 -8.21
C PHE A 335 -17.32 7.59 -9.20
N ARG A 336 -18.54 7.94 -9.64
CA ARG A 336 -18.78 8.96 -10.66
C ARG A 336 -18.38 10.35 -10.15
N GLU A 337 -18.70 10.62 -8.90
CA GLU A 337 -18.41 11.85 -8.18
C GLU A 337 -16.89 12.02 -7.98
N LYS A 338 -16.18 10.93 -7.64
CA LYS A 338 -14.71 10.93 -7.56
C LYS A 338 -14.06 11.18 -8.91
N LEU A 339 -14.53 10.53 -9.98
CA LEU A 339 -13.99 10.72 -11.32
C LEU A 339 -14.19 12.16 -11.80
N PHE A 340 -15.35 12.74 -11.52
CA PHE A 340 -15.65 14.14 -11.83
C PHE A 340 -14.73 15.12 -11.08
N LEU A 341 -14.50 14.89 -9.79
CA LEU A 341 -13.56 15.69 -8.97
C LEU A 341 -12.13 15.62 -9.50
N ILE A 342 -11.65 14.42 -9.84
CA ILE A 342 -10.31 14.24 -10.42
C ILE A 342 -10.22 15.00 -11.76
N GLY A 343 -11.25 14.93 -12.60
CA GLY A 343 -11.30 15.69 -13.86
C GLY A 343 -11.24 17.20 -13.66
N LEU A 344 -11.95 17.74 -12.66
CA LEU A 344 -11.88 19.16 -12.30
C LEU A 344 -10.49 19.58 -11.80
N ASP A 345 -9.86 18.77 -10.96
CA ASP A 345 -8.51 19.08 -10.47
C ASP A 345 -7.47 19.02 -11.59
N ILE A 346 -7.58 18.07 -12.53
CA ILE A 346 -6.74 18.01 -13.74
C ILE A 346 -6.91 19.30 -14.53
N LEU A 347 -8.15 19.77 -14.73
CA LEU A 347 -8.42 21.03 -15.41
C LEU A 347 -7.74 22.21 -14.70
N ALA A 348 -7.85 22.31 -13.38
CA ALA A 348 -7.21 23.38 -12.60
C ALA A 348 -5.68 23.36 -12.73
N VAL A 349 -5.06 22.18 -12.64
CA VAL A 349 -3.60 22.03 -12.75
C VAL A 349 -3.12 22.42 -14.15
N ASN A 350 -3.85 22.04 -15.20
CA ASN A 350 -3.53 22.43 -16.57
C ASN A 350 -3.70 23.93 -16.81
N LEU A 351 -4.76 24.56 -16.28
CA LEU A 351 -4.95 26.01 -16.37
C LEU A 351 -3.81 26.77 -15.67
N ALA A 352 -3.42 26.34 -14.47
CA ALA A 352 -2.28 26.90 -13.76
C ALA A 352 -0.96 26.71 -14.53
N PHE A 353 -0.78 25.55 -15.18
CA PHE A 353 0.37 25.29 -16.03
C PHE A 353 0.39 26.16 -17.29
N MET A 354 -0.76 26.39 -17.94
CA MET A 354 -0.86 27.30 -19.09
C MET A 354 -0.50 28.75 -18.72
N LEU A 355 -0.91 29.20 -17.53
CA LEU A 355 -0.49 30.50 -17.00
C LEU A 355 1.02 30.55 -16.79
N LEU A 356 1.60 29.53 -16.17
CA LEU A 356 3.06 29.41 -16.03
C LEU A 356 3.77 29.45 -17.41
N ASN A 357 3.21 28.76 -18.40
CA ASN A 357 3.71 28.76 -19.78
C ASN A 357 3.71 30.17 -20.40
N ARG A 358 2.65 30.94 -20.14
CA ARG A 358 2.51 32.32 -20.67
C ARG A 358 3.49 33.32 -20.05
N PHE A 359 3.93 33.09 -18.80
CA PHE A 359 4.68 34.10 -18.02
C PHE A 359 6.16 33.79 -17.76
N GLY A 360 6.71 32.63 -18.17
CA GLY A 360 8.16 32.41 -18.04
C GLY A 360 8.65 30.95 -18.10
N LEU A 361 7.96 30.06 -18.78
CA LEU A 361 8.33 28.64 -18.82
C LEU A 361 9.66 28.37 -19.52
N GLU A 362 10.07 29.19 -20.49
CA GLU A 362 11.40 29.09 -21.10
C GLU A 362 12.54 29.28 -20.09
N SER A 363 12.36 30.17 -19.10
CA SER A 363 13.32 30.39 -18.01
C SER A 363 13.43 29.18 -17.08
N VAL A 364 12.30 28.49 -16.84
CA VAL A 364 12.25 27.27 -16.01
C VAL A 364 12.83 26.07 -16.75
N LEU A 365 12.44 25.87 -18.01
CA LEU A 365 12.96 24.80 -18.85
C LEU A 365 14.46 24.97 -19.11
N GLY A 366 14.94 26.20 -19.27
CA GLY A 366 16.37 26.51 -19.42
C GLY A 366 17.21 26.04 -18.23
N LEU A 367 16.71 26.19 -16.99
CA LEU A 367 17.40 25.74 -15.77
C LEU A 367 17.41 24.21 -15.65
N TRP A 368 16.34 23.54 -16.07
CA TRP A 368 16.25 22.07 -16.02
C TRP A 368 17.11 21.41 -17.10
N ASN A 369 17.11 22.00 -18.29
CA ASN A 369 18.00 21.59 -19.38
C ASN A 369 19.48 21.76 -19.00
N GLN A 370 19.84 22.83 -18.27
CA GLN A 370 21.19 23.01 -17.70
C GLN A 370 21.54 21.97 -16.63
N ALA A 371 20.56 21.45 -15.89
CA ALA A 371 20.72 20.34 -14.95
C ALA A 371 20.73 18.95 -15.62
N GLY A 372 20.76 18.88 -16.96
CA GLY A 372 20.78 17.63 -17.73
C GLY A 372 19.42 16.94 -17.88
N LEU A 373 18.34 17.56 -17.40
CA LEU A 373 16.97 17.07 -17.52
C LEU A 373 16.31 17.71 -18.75
N ALA A 374 16.44 17.06 -19.91
CA ALA A 374 15.80 17.47 -21.17
C ALA A 374 14.27 17.24 -21.11
N ILE A 375 13.58 18.10 -20.35
CA ILE A 375 12.14 18.09 -20.15
C ILE A 375 11.55 19.22 -20.98
N ASP A 376 10.63 18.90 -21.90
CA ASP A 376 9.88 19.91 -22.64
C ASP A 376 8.63 20.37 -21.86
N SER A 377 7.97 21.42 -22.35
CA SER A 377 6.80 22.02 -21.70
C SER A 377 5.67 21.01 -21.50
N SER A 378 5.34 20.23 -22.52
CA SER A 378 4.29 19.22 -22.49
C SER A 378 4.55 18.14 -21.42
N THR A 379 5.80 17.69 -21.34
CA THR A 379 6.25 16.72 -20.35
C THR A 379 6.13 17.27 -18.94
N LEU A 380 6.55 18.52 -18.71
CA LEU A 380 6.46 19.16 -17.41
C LEU A 380 4.99 19.31 -16.96
N GLY A 381 4.10 19.73 -17.86
CA GLY A 381 2.68 19.86 -17.56
C GLY A 381 2.04 18.53 -17.15
N ILE A 382 2.44 17.44 -17.78
CA ILE A 382 1.90 16.10 -17.49
C ILE A 382 2.48 15.56 -16.17
N LEU A 383 3.78 15.69 -15.92
CA LEU A 383 4.41 15.37 -14.62
C LEU A 383 3.74 16.11 -13.45
N LEU A 384 3.44 17.39 -13.64
CA LEU A 384 2.76 18.21 -12.64
C LEU A 384 1.33 17.71 -12.37
N ASN A 385 0.57 17.33 -13.39
CA ASN A 385 -0.74 16.70 -13.19
C ASN A 385 -0.64 15.45 -12.32
N PHE A 386 0.30 14.55 -12.62
CA PHE A 386 0.45 13.34 -11.81
C PHE A 386 0.88 13.64 -10.39
N PHE A 387 1.85 14.54 -10.20
CA PHE A 387 2.28 14.98 -8.89
C PHE A 387 1.08 15.47 -8.05
N TRP A 388 0.30 16.41 -8.59
CA TRP A 388 -0.81 17.01 -7.86
C TRP A 388 -1.96 16.07 -7.61
N ILE A 389 -2.37 15.27 -8.60
CA ILE A 389 -3.50 14.35 -8.44
C ILE A 389 -3.17 13.24 -7.44
N ASN A 390 -1.96 12.69 -7.47
CA ASN A 390 -1.53 11.72 -6.45
C ASN A 390 -1.45 12.38 -5.07
N LEU A 391 -0.92 13.60 -4.98
CA LEU A 391 -0.86 14.33 -3.72
C LEU A 391 -2.26 14.61 -3.15
N PHE A 392 -3.22 15.00 -3.99
CA PHE A 392 -4.60 15.20 -3.59
C PHE A 392 -5.26 13.90 -3.13
N ALA A 393 -5.02 12.80 -3.84
CA ALA A 393 -5.51 11.48 -3.45
C ALA A 393 -4.95 11.05 -2.09
N VAL A 394 -3.63 11.18 -1.89
CA VAL A 394 -2.95 10.85 -0.63
C VAL A 394 -3.47 11.73 0.50
N ALA A 395 -3.66 13.04 0.27
CA ALA A 395 -4.19 13.96 1.27
C ALA A 395 -5.65 13.66 1.68
N GLY A 396 -6.34 12.79 0.94
CA GLY A 396 -7.74 12.44 1.15
C GLY A 396 -8.72 13.45 0.55
N LEU A 397 -8.26 14.30 -0.38
CA LEU A 397 -9.10 15.33 -1.02
C LEU A 397 -10.14 14.73 -1.99
N TYR A 398 -10.08 13.42 -2.28
CA TYR A 398 -11.08 12.66 -3.03
C TYR A 398 -11.99 11.80 -2.12
N GLU A 399 -11.80 11.85 -0.81
CA GLU A 399 -12.80 11.33 0.14
C GLU A 399 -13.95 12.34 0.24
N PHE A 400 -14.78 12.36 -0.80
CA PHE A 400 -15.86 13.30 -0.93
C PHE A 400 -17.01 12.99 0.05
N TYR A 401 -17.55 14.03 0.71
CA TYR A 401 -18.72 13.92 1.59
C TYR A 401 -19.69 15.09 1.42
N TRP A 402 -20.98 14.76 1.37
CA TRP A 402 -22.08 15.70 1.17
C TRP A 402 -22.33 16.55 2.43
N GLY A 403 -22.55 17.86 2.28
CA GLY A 403 -22.76 18.78 3.41
C GLY A 403 -21.46 19.30 4.06
N MET A 404 -20.32 19.14 3.38
CA MET A 404 -19.04 19.72 3.81
C MET A 404 -19.12 21.26 3.84
N LEU A 405 -18.59 21.86 4.90
CA LEU A 405 -18.39 23.30 4.99
C LEU A 405 -17.26 23.74 4.06
N VAL A 406 -17.50 24.75 3.23
CA VAL A 406 -16.50 25.34 2.32
C VAL A 406 -15.19 25.66 3.06
N LYS A 407 -15.28 26.17 4.30
CA LYS A 407 -14.12 26.50 5.14
C LYS A 407 -13.20 25.31 5.42
N GLU A 408 -13.76 24.11 5.65
CA GLU A 408 -12.96 22.91 5.91
C GLU A 408 -12.27 22.42 4.63
N GLU A 409 -12.97 22.49 3.50
CA GLU A 409 -12.41 22.17 2.19
C GLU A 409 -11.25 23.10 1.83
N LEU A 410 -11.43 24.42 2.01
CA LEU A 410 -10.39 25.43 1.81
C LEU A 410 -9.13 25.13 2.65
N LYS A 411 -9.31 24.75 3.91
CA LYS A 411 -8.21 24.41 4.81
C LYS A 411 -7.46 23.16 4.33
N ALA A 412 -8.17 22.16 3.82
CA ALA A 412 -7.57 20.94 3.30
C ALA A 412 -6.81 21.18 1.98
N VAL A 413 -7.41 21.93 1.05
CA VAL A 413 -6.78 22.33 -0.22
C VAL A 413 -5.55 23.17 0.07
N PHE A 414 -5.64 24.20 0.91
CA PHE A 414 -4.51 25.06 1.27
C PHE A 414 -3.33 24.26 1.82
N LYS A 415 -3.57 23.39 2.82
CA LYS A 415 -2.51 22.55 3.41
C LYS A 415 -1.83 21.66 2.37
N THR A 416 -2.62 21.08 1.46
CA THR A 416 -2.12 20.13 0.46
C THR A 416 -1.36 20.86 -0.65
N VAL A 417 -1.89 21.97 -1.15
CA VAL A 417 -1.23 22.80 -2.16
C VAL A 417 0.03 23.43 -1.61
N PHE A 418 0.01 23.93 -0.37
CA PHE A 418 1.21 24.47 0.28
C PHE A 418 2.28 23.39 0.51
N GLY A 419 1.89 22.22 1.03
CA GLY A 419 2.82 21.10 1.22
C GLY A 419 3.39 20.57 -0.10
N GLY A 420 2.57 20.45 -1.14
CA GLY A 420 3.03 20.08 -2.48
C GLY A 420 3.94 21.12 -3.11
N GLY A 421 3.63 22.40 -2.92
CA GLY A 421 4.48 23.51 -3.35
C GLY A 421 5.86 23.47 -2.69
N LEU A 422 5.91 23.22 -1.38
CA LEU A 422 7.16 23.04 -0.64
C LEU A 422 7.95 21.83 -1.15
N LEU A 423 7.28 20.72 -1.49
CA LEU A 423 7.96 19.55 -2.08
C LEU A 423 8.53 19.86 -3.46
N LEU A 424 7.75 20.48 -4.36
CA LEU A 424 8.25 20.91 -5.67
C LEU A 424 9.43 21.87 -5.52
N PHE A 425 9.40 22.73 -4.52
CA PHE A 425 10.49 23.63 -4.19
C PHE A 425 11.75 22.88 -3.72
N LEU A 426 11.63 21.90 -2.81
CA LEU A 426 12.75 21.10 -2.33
C LEU A 426 13.35 20.20 -3.43
N PHE A 427 12.51 19.60 -4.27
CA PHE A 427 12.94 18.73 -5.38
C PHE A 427 13.46 19.50 -6.59
N GLY A 428 13.00 20.74 -6.81
CA GLY A 428 13.48 21.63 -7.87
C GLY A 428 14.94 22.09 -7.70
N GLY A 429 15.52 21.89 -6.51
CA GLY A 429 16.96 21.96 -6.25
C GLY A 429 17.60 23.36 -6.25
N ARG A 430 18.93 23.37 -6.07
CA ARG A 430 19.80 24.58 -6.06
C ARG A 430 19.70 25.44 -7.33
N HIS A 431 19.25 24.88 -8.45
CA HIS A 431 19.14 25.57 -9.73
C HIS A 431 17.95 26.54 -9.80
N PHE A 432 16.80 26.18 -9.23
CA PHE A 432 15.67 27.12 -9.05
C PHE A 432 16.01 28.23 -8.05
N LEU A 433 16.77 27.88 -7.01
CA LEU A 433 17.20 28.80 -5.95
C LEU A 433 18.21 29.86 -6.41
N ALA A 434 18.88 29.63 -7.54
CA ALA A 434 19.95 30.50 -8.04
C ALA A 434 19.45 31.75 -8.81
N SER A 435 18.16 31.82 -9.20
CA SER A 435 17.61 32.97 -9.91
C SER A 435 16.33 33.53 -9.27
N ASN A 436 16.25 34.85 -9.11
CA ASN A 436 15.05 35.53 -8.58
C ASN A 436 13.79 35.25 -9.42
N GLN A 437 13.95 34.99 -10.73
CA GLN A 437 12.83 34.67 -11.62
C GLN A 437 12.22 33.29 -11.34
N GLY A 438 13.05 32.28 -11.01
CA GLY A 438 12.56 30.93 -10.68
C GLY A 438 11.63 30.92 -9.46
N TRP A 439 11.96 31.70 -8.44
CA TRP A 439 11.13 31.90 -7.24
C TRP A 439 9.76 32.48 -7.55
N VAL A 440 9.72 33.53 -8.37
CA VAL A 440 8.47 34.19 -8.75
C VAL A 440 7.58 33.23 -9.53
N LEU A 441 8.14 32.47 -10.48
CA LEU A 441 7.39 31.56 -11.33
C LEU A 441 6.78 30.37 -10.58
N ILE A 442 7.56 29.70 -9.72
CA ILE A 442 7.01 28.63 -8.87
C ILE A 442 5.92 29.18 -7.94
N THR A 443 6.12 30.36 -7.36
CA THR A 443 5.15 30.97 -6.45
C THR A 443 3.84 31.28 -7.17
N LEU A 444 3.92 31.91 -8.36
CA LEU A 444 2.74 32.19 -9.19
C LEU A 444 2.01 30.91 -9.61
N TYR A 445 2.75 29.85 -9.93
CA TYR A 445 2.17 28.55 -10.26
C TYR A 445 1.40 27.94 -9.07
N ILE A 446 2.00 27.93 -7.87
CA ILE A 446 1.36 27.41 -6.65
C ILE A 446 0.11 28.23 -6.32
N LEU A 447 0.18 29.57 -6.42
CA LEU A 447 -0.97 30.45 -6.20
C LEU A 447 -2.07 30.21 -7.24
N SER A 448 -1.72 29.96 -8.49
CA SER A 448 -2.68 29.64 -9.56
C SER A 448 -3.39 28.31 -9.32
N ILE A 449 -2.68 27.28 -8.85
CA ILE A 449 -3.30 26.01 -8.44
C ILE A 449 -4.22 26.22 -7.25
N LEU A 450 -3.74 26.92 -6.21
CA LEU A 450 -4.54 27.19 -5.02
C LEU A 450 -5.85 27.89 -5.39
N ALA A 451 -5.78 28.91 -6.24
CA ALA A 451 -6.95 29.64 -6.73
C ALA A 451 -7.87 28.76 -7.59
N GLY A 452 -7.33 28.05 -8.57
CA GLY A 452 -8.11 27.22 -9.51
C GLY A 452 -8.82 26.07 -8.82
N VAL A 453 -8.11 25.30 -7.99
CA VAL A 453 -8.68 24.17 -7.24
C VAL A 453 -9.74 24.67 -6.25
N THR A 454 -9.45 25.77 -5.54
CA THR A 454 -10.41 26.40 -4.61
C THR A 454 -11.69 26.84 -5.32
N LEU A 455 -11.55 27.53 -6.45
CA LEU A 455 -12.68 28.04 -7.24
C LEU A 455 -13.56 26.90 -7.75
N LEU A 456 -12.96 25.90 -8.40
CA LEU A 456 -13.69 24.76 -8.95
C LEU A 456 -14.39 23.94 -7.86
N ARG A 457 -13.73 23.73 -6.72
CA ARG A 457 -14.34 23.00 -5.59
C ARG A 457 -15.46 23.77 -4.91
N THR A 458 -15.31 25.09 -4.74
CA THR A 458 -16.37 25.93 -4.18
C THR A 458 -17.57 25.97 -5.12
N LEU A 459 -17.35 26.08 -6.43
CA LEU A 459 -18.40 26.03 -7.45
C LEU A 459 -19.11 24.67 -7.42
N LEU A 460 -18.36 23.57 -7.30
CA LEU A 460 -18.93 22.23 -7.20
C LEU A 460 -19.86 22.11 -5.98
N ILE A 461 -19.38 22.51 -4.80
CA ILE A 461 -20.16 22.49 -3.56
C ILE A 461 -21.42 23.35 -3.71
N TYR A 462 -21.31 24.51 -4.36
CA TYR A 462 -22.46 25.39 -4.63
C TYR A 462 -23.49 24.75 -5.58
N LEU A 463 -23.05 24.20 -6.72
CA LEU A 463 -23.92 23.54 -7.69
C LEU A 463 -24.63 22.32 -7.09
N GLN A 464 -23.88 21.52 -6.33
CA GLN A 464 -24.42 20.39 -5.60
C GLN A 464 -25.50 20.83 -4.62
N ARG A 465 -25.24 21.88 -3.83
CA ARG A 465 -26.21 22.43 -2.91
C ARG A 465 -27.49 22.89 -3.62
N ARG A 466 -27.38 23.55 -4.77
CA ARG A 466 -28.53 23.93 -5.62
C ARG A 466 -29.33 22.70 -6.09
N LEU A 467 -28.65 21.65 -6.56
CA LEU A 467 -29.28 20.41 -7.01
C LEU A 467 -29.94 19.62 -5.87
N THR A 468 -29.36 19.68 -4.67
CA THR A 468 -29.91 19.11 -3.45
C THR A 468 -31.16 19.85 -2.99
N LEU A 469 -31.15 21.19 -2.98
CA LEU A 469 -32.31 22.01 -2.63
C LEU A 469 -33.49 21.84 -3.61
N THR A 470 -33.22 21.44 -4.85
CA THR A 470 -34.25 21.14 -5.87
C THR A 470 -34.70 19.68 -5.86
N GLY A 471 -34.23 18.87 -4.90
CA GLY A 471 -34.61 17.46 -4.76
C GLY A 471 -34.02 16.51 -5.81
N ARG A 472 -33.15 17.00 -6.71
CA ARG A 472 -32.59 16.22 -7.82
C ARG A 472 -31.36 15.39 -7.45
N MET A 473 -30.72 15.68 -6.32
CA MET A 473 -29.65 14.87 -5.73
C MET A 473 -29.95 14.57 -4.26
N LEU A 474 -30.83 13.57 -4.06
CA LEU A 474 -31.10 12.99 -2.76
C LEU A 474 -30.49 11.58 -2.67
N HIS A 475 -29.97 11.21 -1.50
CA HIS A 475 -29.33 9.92 -1.31
C HIS A 475 -29.97 9.12 -0.16
N PRO A 476 -30.04 7.78 -0.29
CA PRO A 476 -30.73 6.94 0.67
C PRO A 476 -30.01 6.99 2.02
N ALA A 477 -30.73 7.41 3.05
CA ALA A 477 -30.23 7.56 4.42
C ALA A 477 -31.19 6.88 5.40
N VAL A 478 -30.67 6.47 6.56
CA VAL A 478 -31.45 5.79 7.60
C VAL A 478 -31.19 6.46 8.94
N ILE A 479 -32.22 6.53 9.78
CA ILE A 479 -32.12 7.03 11.15
C ILE A 479 -32.10 5.83 12.10
N VAL A 480 -31.07 5.76 12.95
CA VAL A 480 -30.97 4.77 14.03
C VAL A 480 -31.55 5.37 15.30
N GLY A 481 -32.53 4.67 15.86
CA GLY A 481 -33.37 5.13 16.96
C GLY A 481 -34.83 5.30 16.52
N THR A 482 -35.77 4.99 17.42
CA THR A 482 -37.23 5.05 17.19
C THR A 482 -37.96 5.91 18.23
N GLU A 483 -37.21 6.65 19.04
CA GLU A 483 -37.69 7.51 20.13
C GLU A 483 -37.88 8.97 19.69
N ASP A 484 -38.25 9.85 20.62
CA ASP A 484 -38.57 11.25 20.31
C ASP A 484 -37.37 12.00 19.71
N SER A 485 -36.14 11.65 20.09
CA SER A 485 -34.91 12.16 19.48
C SER A 485 -34.81 11.85 17.98
N ALA A 486 -35.28 10.67 17.55
CA ALA A 486 -35.29 10.25 16.16
C ALA A 486 -36.38 10.96 15.35
N ARG A 487 -37.56 11.19 15.96
CA ARG A 487 -38.64 11.96 15.34
C ARG A 487 -38.27 13.44 15.16
N GLN A 488 -37.71 14.06 16.19
CA GLN A 488 -37.18 15.43 16.09
C GLN A 488 -36.09 15.54 15.02
N THR A 489 -35.26 14.51 14.87
CA THR A 489 -34.24 14.44 13.83
C THR A 489 -34.88 14.40 12.45
N TRP A 490 -35.91 13.58 12.25
CA TRP A 490 -36.70 13.57 11.02
C TRP A 490 -37.31 14.96 10.70
N ASP A 491 -37.98 15.59 11.67
CA ASP A 491 -38.63 16.89 11.47
C ASP A 491 -37.61 17.99 11.16
N SER A 492 -36.44 17.94 11.82
CA SER A 492 -35.32 18.85 11.53
C SER A 492 -34.72 18.61 10.14
N LEU A 493 -34.75 17.39 9.61
CA LEU A 493 -34.23 17.07 8.28
C LEU A 493 -35.20 17.47 7.17
N GLN A 494 -36.51 17.34 7.42
CA GLN A 494 -37.55 17.83 6.50
C GLN A 494 -37.53 19.36 6.37
N SER A 495 -37.29 20.06 7.49
CA SER A 495 -37.14 21.53 7.48
C SER A 495 -35.77 21.99 6.91
N GLN A 496 -34.77 21.12 6.84
CA GLN A 496 -33.43 21.42 6.31
C GLN A 496 -33.13 20.62 5.02
N SER A 497 -33.75 21.01 3.91
CA SER A 497 -33.57 20.40 2.57
C SER A 497 -32.15 20.48 1.99
N GLY A 498 -31.22 21.19 2.64
CA GLY A 498 -29.85 21.38 2.18
C GLY A 498 -28.89 20.19 2.37
N LEU A 499 -29.31 19.13 3.08
CA LEU A 499 -28.43 18.00 3.42
C LEU A 499 -28.39 16.88 2.37
N GLY A 500 -29.34 16.86 1.42
CA GLY A 500 -29.34 15.90 0.31
C GLY A 500 -29.71 14.48 0.72
N LEU A 501 -30.45 14.33 1.82
CA LEU A 501 -30.82 13.05 2.40
C LEU A 501 -32.25 12.69 2.00
N ASN A 502 -32.41 11.46 1.49
CA ASN A 502 -33.71 10.81 1.35
C ASN A 502 -33.79 9.72 2.43
N ILE A 503 -34.55 9.98 3.47
CA ILE A 503 -34.66 9.04 4.59
C ILE A 503 -35.56 7.88 4.17
N VAL A 504 -34.97 6.69 4.00
CA VAL A 504 -35.64 5.47 3.51
C VAL A 504 -36.40 4.77 4.63
N GLY A 505 -35.97 4.96 5.88
CA GLY A 505 -36.64 4.41 7.05
C GLY A 505 -35.83 4.52 8.34
N PHE A 506 -36.37 3.93 9.39
CA PHE A 506 -35.78 3.89 10.73
C PHE A 506 -35.22 2.50 11.03
N ILE A 507 -34.24 2.44 11.92
CA ILE A 507 -33.72 1.19 12.49
C ILE A 507 -34.06 1.18 13.98
N ASP A 508 -34.71 0.09 14.38
CA ASP A 508 -35.17 -0.09 15.75
C ASP A 508 -34.08 -0.69 16.64
N GLU A 509 -34.10 -0.25 17.89
CA GLU A 509 -33.08 -0.54 18.89
C GLU A 509 -33.58 -1.57 19.90
N ASN A 510 -34.79 -1.40 20.44
CA ASN A 510 -35.21 -2.07 21.69
C ASN A 510 -36.48 -2.95 21.58
N HIS A 511 -36.84 -3.42 20.38
CA HIS A 511 -38.05 -4.25 20.15
C HIS A 511 -39.38 -3.62 20.61
N SER A 512 -39.35 -2.34 21.00
CA SER A 512 -40.44 -1.62 21.66
C SER A 512 -41.23 -0.72 20.70
N ALA A 513 -40.84 -0.66 19.41
CA ALA A 513 -41.44 0.24 18.44
C ALA A 513 -42.72 -0.29 17.76
N ARG A 514 -43.22 -1.49 18.10
CA ARG A 514 -44.51 -1.99 17.59
C ARG A 514 -45.64 -1.07 18.05
N GLY A 515 -46.19 -0.27 17.13
CA GLY A 515 -47.34 0.62 17.37
C GLY A 515 -47.02 2.12 17.41
N ARG A 516 -45.77 2.55 17.19
CA ARG A 516 -45.43 3.98 17.10
C ARG A 516 -45.72 4.53 15.70
N ASN A 517 -46.36 5.71 15.62
CA ASN A 517 -46.67 6.40 14.37
C ASN A 517 -45.43 7.16 13.84
N LEU A 518 -44.52 6.43 13.18
CA LEU A 518 -43.34 6.98 12.52
C LEU A 518 -43.64 7.33 11.05
N PRO A 519 -43.04 8.40 10.50
CA PRO A 519 -43.33 8.86 9.13
C PRO A 519 -42.79 7.93 8.03
N THR A 520 -41.86 7.03 8.32
CA THR A 520 -41.33 6.02 7.40
C THR A 520 -41.19 4.66 8.10
N PRO A 521 -41.15 3.55 7.34
CA PRO A 521 -41.14 2.21 7.91
C PRO A 521 -39.85 1.92 8.69
N ILE A 522 -39.95 0.99 9.63
CA ILE A 522 -38.80 0.40 10.33
C ILE A 522 -38.22 -0.69 9.42
N LEU A 523 -36.97 -0.50 8.97
CA LEU A 523 -36.33 -1.36 7.96
C LEU A 523 -35.67 -2.61 8.55
N GLY A 524 -35.31 -2.59 9.83
CA GLY A 524 -34.58 -3.65 10.50
C GLY A 524 -34.13 -3.27 11.91
N LYS A 525 -33.31 -4.14 12.52
CA LYS A 525 -32.73 -3.98 13.85
C LYS A 525 -31.26 -3.56 13.77
N VAL A 526 -30.71 -3.03 14.87
CA VAL A 526 -29.27 -2.71 14.98
C VAL A 526 -28.38 -3.95 14.79
N GLU A 527 -28.84 -5.13 15.22
CA GLU A 527 -28.11 -6.41 15.04
C GLU A 527 -27.94 -6.79 13.55
N ASP A 528 -28.98 -6.54 12.74
CA ASP A 528 -29.01 -6.83 11.30
C ASP A 528 -28.66 -5.59 10.45
N LEU A 529 -27.96 -4.62 11.04
CA LEU A 529 -27.63 -3.34 10.41
C LEU A 529 -26.88 -3.55 9.09
N GLU A 530 -25.91 -4.46 9.04
CA GLU A 530 -25.11 -4.70 7.84
C GLU A 530 -25.99 -5.14 6.64
N GLU A 531 -26.87 -6.11 6.85
CA GLU A 531 -27.74 -6.65 5.79
C GLU A 531 -28.78 -5.61 5.35
N THR A 532 -29.35 -4.89 6.31
CA THR A 532 -30.35 -3.84 6.08
C THR A 532 -29.77 -2.68 5.25
N LEU A 533 -28.55 -2.24 5.57
CA LEU A 533 -27.86 -1.19 4.82
C LEU A 533 -27.54 -1.61 3.39
N LYS A 534 -27.09 -2.86 3.17
CA LYS A 534 -26.81 -3.41 1.83
C LYS A 534 -28.07 -3.51 0.98
N LYS A 535 -29.14 -4.12 1.52
CA LYS A 535 -30.40 -4.34 0.80
C LYS A 535 -31.01 -3.04 0.31
N ASN A 536 -30.99 -2.00 1.14
CA ASN A 536 -31.58 -0.70 0.86
C ASN A 536 -30.61 0.30 0.21
N ARG A 537 -29.38 -0.11 -0.11
CA ARG A 537 -28.32 0.73 -0.72
C ARG A 537 -28.09 2.04 0.05
N VAL A 538 -28.14 1.95 1.38
CA VAL A 538 -28.01 3.11 2.27
C VAL A 538 -26.59 3.66 2.19
N ARG A 539 -26.47 4.98 2.04
CA ARG A 539 -25.18 5.70 1.97
C ARG A 539 -24.84 6.43 3.27
N GLU A 540 -25.84 6.70 4.10
CA GLU A 540 -25.73 7.55 5.29
C GLU A 540 -26.55 7.00 6.44
N VAL A 541 -25.94 6.95 7.64
CA VAL A 541 -26.56 6.50 8.88
C VAL A 541 -26.55 7.66 9.87
N LEU A 542 -27.74 8.12 10.25
CA LEU A 542 -27.95 9.17 11.24
C LEU A 542 -28.25 8.53 12.58
N ILE A 543 -27.40 8.76 13.57
CA ILE A 543 -27.57 8.25 14.92
C ILE A 543 -28.31 9.31 15.74
N ALA A 544 -29.56 9.00 16.08
CA ALA A 544 -30.49 9.89 16.76
C ALA A 544 -31.10 9.20 18.00
N VAL A 545 -30.22 8.64 18.84
CA VAL A 545 -30.58 7.99 20.11
C VAL A 545 -30.72 9.03 21.25
N GLU A 546 -31.43 8.68 22.32
CA GLU A 546 -31.57 9.53 23.51
C GLU A 546 -30.33 9.51 24.42
N PRO A 547 -30.11 10.51 25.28
CA PRO A 547 -29.00 10.50 26.24
C PRO A 547 -29.08 9.38 27.28
N THR A 548 -30.27 8.83 27.53
CA THR A 548 -30.54 7.68 28.41
C THR A 548 -30.11 6.34 27.79
N TRP A 549 -29.72 6.35 26.52
CA TRP A 549 -29.27 5.19 25.78
C TRP A 549 -28.09 4.47 26.46
N GLN A 550 -28.25 3.15 26.67
CA GLN A 550 -27.26 2.26 27.29
C GLN A 550 -26.46 1.44 26.26
N GLY A 551 -26.92 1.35 25.00
CA GLY A 551 -26.19 0.66 23.93
C GLY A 551 -24.88 1.38 23.57
N SER A 552 -23.94 0.66 22.96
CA SER A 552 -22.67 1.27 22.58
C SER A 552 -22.76 1.86 21.17
N LEU A 553 -22.43 3.14 20.98
CA LEU A 553 -22.23 3.77 19.66
C LEU A 553 -21.26 2.96 18.80
N LYS A 554 -20.38 2.23 19.48
CA LYS A 554 -19.47 1.23 18.95
C LYS A 554 -20.18 0.07 18.25
N GLU A 555 -21.28 -0.48 18.77
CA GLU A 555 -22.00 -1.60 18.14
C GLU A 555 -22.61 -1.20 16.80
N ILE A 556 -23.13 0.02 16.70
CA ILE A 556 -23.65 0.57 15.43
C ILE A 556 -22.50 0.78 14.44
N VAL A 557 -21.39 1.37 14.88
CA VAL A 557 -20.22 1.63 14.02
C VAL A 557 -19.49 0.33 13.64
N GLU A 558 -19.41 -0.65 14.54
CA GLU A 558 -18.83 -1.98 14.32
C GLU A 558 -19.73 -2.85 13.45
N GLY A 559 -21.05 -2.82 13.67
CA GLY A 559 -22.05 -3.51 12.87
C GLY A 559 -22.08 -3.03 11.42
N ALA A 560 -21.67 -1.79 11.14
CA ALA A 560 -21.46 -1.32 9.77
C ALA A 560 -19.99 -1.27 9.34
N ARG A 561 -19.04 -1.82 10.10
CA ARG A 561 -17.59 -1.69 9.82
C ARG A 561 -17.18 -2.23 8.45
N ASN A 562 -17.90 -3.23 7.96
CA ASN A 562 -17.65 -3.85 6.66
C ASN A 562 -18.33 -3.10 5.49
N ILE A 563 -19.10 -2.05 5.76
CA ILE A 563 -19.78 -1.21 4.78
C ILE A 563 -19.28 0.23 4.91
N GLU A 564 -18.89 0.85 3.81
CA GLU A 564 -18.50 2.27 3.81
C GLU A 564 -19.76 3.17 3.82
N VAL A 565 -20.42 3.25 4.98
CA VAL A 565 -21.49 4.22 5.25
C VAL A 565 -20.93 5.41 6.04
N ASN A 566 -21.45 6.60 5.75
CA ASN A 566 -21.13 7.77 6.55
C ASN A 566 -22.00 7.81 7.81
N PHE A 567 -21.37 7.96 8.98
CA PHE A 567 -22.07 8.15 10.24
C PHE A 567 -22.20 9.63 10.59
N ARG A 568 -23.42 10.06 10.89
CA ARG A 568 -23.73 11.38 11.45
C ARG A 568 -24.33 11.22 12.82
N VAL A 569 -23.88 12.03 13.77
CA VAL A 569 -24.41 12.03 15.14
C VAL A 569 -24.90 13.41 15.49
N LYS A 570 -26.04 13.49 16.19
CA LYS A 570 -26.64 14.75 16.65
C LYS A 570 -25.74 15.43 17.70
N SER A 571 -25.74 16.77 17.71
CA SER A 571 -24.86 17.59 18.56
C SER A 571 -25.02 17.37 20.06
N ASN A 572 -26.20 16.94 20.53
CA ASN A 572 -26.47 16.62 21.93
C ASN A 572 -25.73 15.37 22.44
N LEU A 573 -25.20 14.53 21.54
CA LEU A 573 -24.44 13.32 21.88
C LEU A 573 -22.92 13.57 21.94
N LEU A 574 -22.45 14.79 21.61
CA LEU A 574 -21.03 15.17 21.61
C LEU A 574 -20.27 14.86 22.91
N PRO A 575 -20.82 15.11 24.13
CA PRO A 575 -20.08 14.86 25.37
C PRO A 575 -19.71 13.39 25.58
N ARG A 576 -20.42 12.45 24.93
CA ARG A 576 -20.18 11.00 25.00
C ARG A 576 -19.32 10.45 23.86
N LEU A 577 -19.03 11.23 22.82
CA LEU A 577 -18.22 10.82 21.66
C LEU A 577 -16.71 11.05 21.89
N ARG A 578 -16.19 10.69 23.07
CA ARG A 578 -14.76 10.82 23.37
C ARG A 578 -13.93 9.83 22.56
N GLY A 579 -12.74 10.25 22.12
CA GLY A 579 -11.82 9.44 21.31
C GLY A 579 -12.19 9.26 19.83
N LEU A 580 -13.31 9.81 19.35
CA LEU A 580 -13.69 9.83 17.94
C LEU A 580 -13.41 11.20 17.33
N LYS A 581 -12.82 11.23 16.13
CA LYS A 581 -12.62 12.49 15.40
C LYS A 581 -13.97 12.91 14.81
N LEU A 582 -14.36 14.15 15.07
CA LEU A 582 -15.61 14.73 14.61
C LEU A 582 -15.36 15.86 13.62
N ALA A 583 -16.19 15.96 12.57
CA ALA A 583 -16.21 17.13 11.70
C ALA A 583 -17.60 17.79 11.73
N PRO A 584 -17.66 19.13 11.87
CA PRO A 584 -18.92 19.84 11.76
C PRO A 584 -19.48 19.73 10.35
N LEU A 585 -20.79 19.55 10.23
CA LEU A 585 -21.52 19.56 8.97
C LEU A 585 -22.36 20.83 8.85
N TYR A 586 -22.81 21.12 7.63
CA TYR A 586 -23.75 22.19 7.38
C TYR A 586 -25.02 22.05 8.26
N GLY A 587 -25.45 23.12 8.95
CA GLY A 587 -26.67 23.14 9.75
C GLY A 587 -26.54 22.88 11.26
N ASN A 588 -25.33 22.90 11.84
CA ASN A 588 -24.96 22.82 13.28
C ASN A 588 -25.57 21.67 14.12
N SER A 589 -26.46 20.87 13.53
CA SER A 589 -27.27 19.88 14.25
C SER A 589 -26.62 18.49 14.21
N PHE A 590 -25.67 18.27 13.29
CA PHE A 590 -24.99 16.99 13.08
C PHE A 590 -23.47 17.14 12.95
N TYR A 591 -22.75 16.15 13.46
CA TYR A 591 -21.32 15.96 13.31
C TYR A 591 -21.05 14.64 12.60
N LYS A 592 -20.09 14.63 11.68
CA LYS A 592 -19.60 13.40 11.07
C LYS A 592 -18.68 12.68 12.05
N VAL A 593 -18.86 11.37 12.21
CA VAL A 593 -17.96 10.51 13.00
C VAL A 593 -16.95 9.86 12.06
N TYR A 594 -15.66 10.07 12.33
CA TYR A 594 -14.60 9.30 11.68
C TYR A 594 -14.27 8.06 12.54
N PRO A 595 -14.24 6.86 11.94
CA PRO A 595 -13.93 5.63 12.67
C PRO A 595 -12.45 5.52 13.12
N SER A 596 -11.56 6.39 12.64
CA SER A 596 -10.14 6.42 13.02
C SER A 596 -9.67 7.82 13.42
N GLN A 597 -8.78 7.89 14.42
CA GLN A 597 -8.22 9.15 14.94
C GLN A 597 -7.27 9.86 13.96
N MET A 598 -6.53 9.08 13.16
CA MET A 598 -5.66 9.57 12.08
C MET A 598 -6.22 9.19 10.71
N ARG A 599 -5.90 10.00 9.69
CA ARG A 599 -6.13 9.66 8.28
C ARG A 599 -5.22 8.49 7.88
N THR A 600 -5.60 7.76 6.83
CA THR A 600 -4.87 6.58 6.34
C THR A 600 -3.42 6.90 5.96
N TRP A 601 -3.17 8.04 5.31
CA TRP A 601 -1.82 8.46 4.94
C TRP A 601 -0.99 8.89 6.15
N GLU A 602 -1.60 9.52 7.17
CA GLU A 602 -0.92 9.90 8.42
C GLU A 602 -0.43 8.64 9.13
N TRP A 603 -1.25 7.57 9.15
CA TRP A 603 -0.83 6.26 9.63
C TRP A 603 0.33 5.67 8.83
N GLY A 604 0.30 5.78 7.51
CA GLY A 604 1.36 5.31 6.62
C GLY A 604 2.68 6.03 6.87
N ILE A 605 2.66 7.38 6.90
CA ILE A 605 3.84 8.20 7.19
C ILE A 605 4.35 7.94 8.59
N LYS A 606 3.48 7.93 9.60
CA LYS A 606 3.84 7.56 10.97
C LYS A 606 4.53 6.20 11.00
N ARG A 607 4.03 5.23 10.24
CA ARG A 607 4.63 3.89 10.21
C ARG A 607 5.99 3.89 9.54
N ILE A 608 6.15 4.59 8.42
CA ILE A 608 7.44 4.73 7.73
C ILE A 608 8.44 5.40 8.67
N GLN A 609 8.04 6.47 9.35
CA GLN A 609 8.84 7.17 10.35
C GLN A 609 9.24 6.24 11.52
N ASP A 610 8.28 5.55 12.13
CA ASP A 610 8.52 4.60 13.23
C ASP A 610 9.57 3.55 12.82
N VAL A 611 9.44 2.98 11.61
CA VAL A 611 10.35 1.95 11.09
C VAL A 611 11.72 2.55 10.73
N ALA A 612 11.76 3.66 10.01
CA ALA A 612 13.00 4.31 9.58
C ALA A 612 13.85 4.75 10.78
N TYR A 613 13.25 5.41 11.76
CA TYR A 613 13.95 5.79 12.99
C TYR A 613 14.33 4.58 13.84
N SER A 614 13.49 3.54 13.90
CA SER A 614 13.87 2.32 14.62
C SER A 614 15.05 1.60 13.97
N ILE A 615 15.11 1.55 12.63
CA ILE A 615 16.25 0.99 11.90
C ILE A 615 17.50 1.84 12.15
N LEU A 616 17.40 3.17 12.03
CA LEU A 616 18.52 4.07 12.28
C LEU A 616 19.06 3.90 13.70
N LEU A 617 18.19 3.91 14.72
CA LEU A 617 18.56 3.71 16.11
C LEU A 617 19.12 2.31 16.39
N LEU A 618 18.58 1.27 15.74
CA LEU A 618 19.13 -0.08 15.85
C LEU A 618 20.52 -0.15 15.24
N VAL A 619 20.72 0.36 14.02
CA VAL A 619 22.02 0.34 13.33
C VAL A 619 23.07 1.09 14.13
N LEU A 620 22.75 2.30 14.60
CA LEU A 620 23.63 3.07 15.48
C LEU A 620 23.85 2.37 16.83
N GLY A 621 22.86 1.61 17.31
CA GLY A 621 22.90 0.86 18.56
C GLY A 621 23.60 -0.50 18.46
N ILE A 622 23.88 -1.06 17.28
CA ILE A 622 24.51 -2.39 17.12
C ILE A 622 25.85 -2.48 17.86
N PRO A 623 26.79 -1.53 17.74
CA PRO A 623 28.06 -1.58 18.48
C PRO A 623 27.84 -1.61 20.00
N LEU A 624 26.89 -0.82 20.50
CA LEU A 624 26.56 -0.78 21.92
C LEU A 624 25.88 -2.09 22.38
N LEU A 625 24.95 -2.63 21.59
CA LEU A 625 24.31 -3.92 21.84
C LEU A 625 25.36 -5.03 21.91
N PHE A 626 26.35 -5.02 21.03
CA PHE A 626 27.47 -5.94 21.02
C PHE A 626 28.34 -5.82 22.29
N LEU A 627 28.68 -4.59 22.69
CA LEU A 627 29.44 -4.35 23.93
C LEU A 627 28.67 -4.77 25.20
N LEU A 628 27.37 -4.48 25.27
CA LEU A 628 26.50 -4.89 26.38
C LEU A 628 26.35 -6.42 26.41
N ALA A 629 26.19 -7.04 25.24
CA ALA A 629 26.17 -8.49 25.08
C ALA A 629 27.48 -9.12 25.60
N MET A 630 28.64 -8.58 25.23
CA MET A 630 29.94 -9.03 25.75
C MET A 630 30.05 -8.85 27.27
N LYS A 631 29.68 -7.67 27.79
CA LYS A 631 29.74 -7.34 29.23
C LYS A 631 28.78 -8.20 30.06
N SER A 632 27.67 -8.65 29.47
CA SER A 632 26.69 -9.47 30.16
C SER A 632 27.11 -10.91 30.44
N GLY A 633 28.24 -11.36 29.86
CA GLY A 633 28.72 -12.72 30.05
C GLY A 633 27.93 -13.74 29.24
N LEU A 634 27.62 -13.46 27.97
CA LEU A 634 27.02 -14.44 27.03
C LEU A 634 27.78 -15.77 26.99
N TRP A 635 29.09 -15.74 27.22
CA TRP A 635 29.96 -16.92 27.36
C TRP A 635 29.67 -17.78 28.60
N LYS A 636 28.93 -17.26 29.59
CA LYS A 636 28.48 -17.99 30.79
C LYS A 636 27.08 -18.59 30.64
N GLY A 637 26.48 -18.53 29.44
CA GLY A 637 25.14 -19.08 29.17
C GLY A 637 23.96 -18.25 29.67
N GLU A 638 24.22 -17.11 30.35
CA GLU A 638 23.15 -16.21 30.79
C GLU A 638 22.73 -15.26 29.67
N PHE A 639 21.55 -15.44 29.11
CA PHE A 639 20.99 -14.47 28.18
C PHE A 639 20.63 -13.16 28.92
N PRO A 640 21.07 -11.99 28.43
CA PRO A 640 20.88 -10.71 29.13
C PRO A 640 19.47 -10.11 28.96
N LEU A 641 18.60 -10.78 28.22
CA LEU A 641 17.24 -10.32 27.93
C LEU A 641 16.24 -10.95 28.90
N GLU A 642 15.29 -10.14 29.37
CA GLU A 642 14.06 -10.59 30.02
C GLU A 642 12.88 -10.44 29.05
N THR A 643 11.83 -11.24 29.27
CA THR A 643 10.60 -11.14 28.52
C THR A 643 9.54 -10.49 29.38
N VAL A 644 9.01 -9.35 28.94
CA VAL A 644 7.90 -8.65 29.61
C VAL A 644 6.65 -8.85 28.78
N THR A 645 5.54 -9.22 29.43
CA THR A 645 4.26 -9.42 28.76
C THR A 645 3.37 -8.20 28.96
N ILE A 646 2.91 -7.62 27.84
CA ILE A 646 2.05 -6.43 27.83
C ILE A 646 0.78 -6.71 27.01
N LEU A 647 -0.24 -5.87 27.21
CA LEU A 647 -1.38 -5.77 26.31
C LEU A 647 -1.11 -4.72 25.23
N GLY A 648 -1.24 -5.15 23.98
CA GLY A 648 -1.13 -4.31 22.81
C GLY A 648 -2.49 -3.93 22.22
N LYS A 649 -2.44 -3.37 21.01
CA LYS A 649 -3.65 -2.99 20.27
C LYS A 649 -4.65 -4.15 20.17
N ASN A 650 -5.93 -3.85 20.40
CA ASN A 650 -7.08 -4.74 20.48
C ASN A 650 -6.96 -5.82 21.57
N GLY A 651 -6.25 -5.53 22.67
CA GLY A 651 -6.08 -6.48 23.78
C GLY A 651 -5.14 -7.64 23.47
N LYS A 652 -4.41 -7.61 22.35
CA LYS A 652 -3.49 -8.67 21.96
C LYS A 652 -2.32 -8.74 22.94
N THR A 653 -2.10 -9.89 23.55
CA THR A 653 -0.91 -10.13 24.38
C THR A 653 0.38 -10.10 23.55
N ILE A 654 1.33 -9.27 23.96
CA ILE A 654 2.63 -9.10 23.28
C ILE A 654 3.75 -9.43 24.27
N LYS A 655 4.68 -10.29 23.84
CA LYS A 655 5.89 -10.61 24.58
C LYS A 655 7.04 -9.74 24.07
N LEU A 656 7.43 -8.75 24.87
CA LEU A 656 8.53 -7.85 24.60
C LEU A 656 9.83 -8.41 25.17
N ARG A 657 10.94 -8.28 24.43
CA ARG A 657 12.27 -8.62 24.93
C ARG A 657 13.04 -7.35 25.20
N GLN A 658 13.53 -7.18 26.42
CA GLN A 658 14.35 -6.03 26.84
C GLN A 658 15.53 -6.49 27.69
N PHE A 659 16.52 -5.64 27.92
CA PHE A 659 17.61 -6.02 28.83
C PHE A 659 17.14 -6.12 30.28
N LYS A 660 17.67 -7.10 31.01
CA LYS A 660 17.37 -7.33 32.44
C LYS A 660 17.62 -6.07 33.27
N SER A 661 16.76 -5.86 34.28
CA SER A 661 16.82 -4.73 35.22
C SER A 661 18.22 -4.49 35.85
N ARG A 662 19.04 -5.53 36.05
CA ARG A 662 20.41 -5.41 36.60
C ARG A 662 21.39 -4.60 35.72
N TYR A 663 21.03 -4.30 34.48
CA TYR A 663 21.82 -3.47 33.54
C TYR A 663 21.25 -2.05 33.36
N LYS A 664 20.36 -1.58 34.26
CA LYS A 664 19.57 -0.32 34.18
C LYS A 664 20.35 1.01 34.24
N SER A 665 21.67 1.03 34.10
CA SER A 665 22.43 2.29 34.25
C SER A 665 22.21 3.31 33.12
N ALA A 666 21.40 2.99 32.10
CA ALA A 666 21.03 3.91 31.03
C ALA A 666 19.76 3.48 30.26
N SER A 667 19.18 4.43 29.51
CA SER A 667 17.97 4.26 28.68
C SER A 667 18.10 3.19 27.59
N TRP A 668 19.34 2.80 27.24
CA TRP A 668 19.71 1.75 26.28
C TRP A 668 19.10 0.36 26.50
N HIS A 669 18.58 0.05 27.70
CA HIS A 669 17.91 -1.24 27.97
C HIS A 669 16.71 -1.49 27.05
N LYS A 670 16.17 -0.44 26.44
CA LYS A 670 15.04 -0.45 25.51
C LYS A 670 15.42 -0.70 24.05
N LEU A 671 16.70 -0.67 23.66
CA LEU A 671 17.13 -0.89 22.27
C LEU A 671 16.55 -2.17 21.63
N PRO A 672 16.50 -3.33 22.33
CA PRO A 672 15.90 -4.54 21.74
C PRO A 672 14.40 -4.40 21.45
N LEU A 673 13.70 -3.47 22.10
CA LEU A 673 12.28 -3.21 21.86
C LEU A 673 12.03 -2.55 20.49
N LEU A 674 13.03 -1.93 19.88
CA LEU A 674 12.92 -1.39 18.52
C LEU A 674 12.63 -2.49 17.48
N LEU A 675 13.02 -3.75 17.75
CA LEU A 675 12.61 -4.90 16.93
C LEU A 675 11.10 -5.14 16.99
N SER A 676 10.47 -4.83 18.12
CA SER A 676 9.00 -4.91 18.29
C SER A 676 8.29 -3.76 17.57
N VAL A 677 8.94 -2.59 17.43
CA VAL A 677 8.47 -1.52 16.55
C VAL A 677 8.52 -2.01 15.10
N PHE A 678 9.62 -2.62 14.66
CA PHE A 678 9.73 -3.21 13.31
C PHE A 678 8.66 -4.28 13.03
N LYS A 679 8.40 -5.19 13.97
CA LYS A 679 7.34 -6.20 13.88
C LYS A 679 5.92 -5.61 13.82
N GLY A 680 5.75 -4.37 14.28
CA GLY A 680 4.45 -3.68 14.33
C GLY A 680 3.64 -3.97 15.59
N ASP A 681 4.29 -4.53 16.60
CA ASP A 681 3.71 -4.75 17.92
C ASP A 681 3.78 -3.46 18.77
N LEU A 682 4.79 -2.62 18.57
CA LEU A 682 4.93 -1.28 19.17
C LEU A 682 4.92 -0.17 18.10
N SER A 683 4.62 1.06 18.51
CA SER A 683 4.97 2.28 17.80
C SER A 683 6.20 2.94 18.43
N LEU A 684 6.91 3.78 17.69
CA LEU A 684 8.04 4.52 18.28
C LEU A 684 7.51 5.54 19.30
N ILE A 685 6.46 6.28 18.92
CA ILE A 685 5.72 7.20 19.80
C ILE A 685 4.29 6.69 19.96
N GLY A 686 3.80 6.66 21.20
CA GLY A 686 2.49 6.13 21.55
C GLY A 686 2.24 6.15 23.06
N PRO A 687 1.02 5.85 23.52
CA PRO A 687 0.70 5.86 24.94
C PRO A 687 1.46 4.75 25.69
N SER A 688 1.49 4.87 27.02
CA SER A 688 2.08 3.85 27.88
C SER A 688 1.38 2.50 27.69
N TRP A 689 2.17 1.42 27.58
CA TRP A 689 1.62 0.06 27.55
C TRP A 689 1.06 -0.36 28.90
N VAL A 690 0.11 -1.29 28.86
CA VAL A 690 -0.49 -1.88 30.06
C VAL A 690 0.18 -3.22 30.36
N SER A 691 0.75 -3.36 31.57
CA SER A 691 1.34 -4.62 32.06
C SER A 691 0.27 -5.55 32.60
N ILE A 692 0.45 -6.85 32.36
CA ILE A 692 -0.45 -7.90 32.90
C ILE A 692 -0.05 -8.27 34.34
N GLU A 693 1.22 -8.05 34.71
CA GLU A 693 1.78 -8.45 36.01
C GLU A 693 1.49 -7.46 37.15
N SER A 694 1.15 -6.21 36.83
CA SER A 694 0.64 -5.24 37.80
C SER A 694 -0.86 -5.50 37.96
N GLY A 695 -1.27 -6.18 39.04
CA GLY A 695 -2.68 -6.38 39.41
C GLY A 695 -3.42 -5.08 39.79
N GLU A 696 -3.18 -3.98 39.06
CA GLU A 696 -3.99 -2.79 39.13
C GLU A 696 -5.34 -3.10 38.48
N ASP A 697 -6.39 -3.00 39.29
CA ASP A 697 -7.76 -3.33 38.93
C ASP A 697 -8.14 -2.75 37.57
N SER A 698 -8.42 -3.64 36.60
CA SER A 698 -9.11 -3.30 35.35
C SER A 698 -10.43 -2.57 35.60
N ALA A 699 -10.96 -2.65 36.84
CA ALA A 699 -12.14 -1.94 37.30
C ALA A 699 -11.89 -0.44 37.61
N LEU A 700 -10.67 -0.02 37.98
CA LEU A 700 -10.37 1.37 38.37
C LEU A 700 -10.08 2.28 37.16
N LEU A 701 -9.58 1.71 36.04
CA LEU A 701 -9.16 2.45 34.84
C LEU A 701 -10.26 2.62 33.76
N GLY A 702 -11.44 2.01 33.95
CA GLY A 702 -12.64 2.23 33.14
C GLY A 702 -12.39 2.40 31.62
N GLN A 703 -12.84 3.54 31.08
CA GLN A 703 -12.81 3.87 29.65
C GLN A 703 -11.38 4.12 29.10
N LEU A 704 -10.43 4.56 29.94
CA LEU A 704 -9.05 4.84 29.54
C LEU A 704 -8.29 3.56 29.17
N PHE A 705 -8.52 2.47 29.91
CA PHE A 705 -7.95 1.17 29.59
C PHE A 705 -8.37 0.73 28.18
N GLU A 706 -9.66 0.84 27.85
CA GLU A 706 -10.15 0.52 26.51
C GLU A 706 -9.54 1.41 25.42
N ASP A 707 -9.38 2.71 25.69
CA ASP A 707 -8.81 3.66 24.74
C ASP A 707 -7.33 3.37 24.44
N LYS A 708 -6.53 2.99 25.45
CA LYS A 708 -5.14 2.55 25.24
C LYS A 708 -5.05 1.32 24.36
N LEU A 709 -6.00 0.38 24.48
CA LEU A 709 -6.05 -0.80 23.64
C LEU A 709 -6.46 -0.48 22.19
N LYS A 710 -6.96 0.70 21.85
CA LYS A 710 -7.29 1.06 20.45
C LYS A 710 -6.06 1.39 19.61
N VAL A 711 -4.97 1.79 20.26
CA VAL A 711 -3.73 2.23 19.59
C VAL A 711 -2.56 1.32 19.96
N ARG A 712 -1.48 1.40 19.18
CA ARG A 712 -0.26 0.66 19.52
C ARG A 712 0.44 1.40 20.66
N PRO A 713 0.93 0.70 21.68
CA PRO A 713 1.71 1.33 22.72
C PRO A 713 3.05 1.83 22.17
N GLY A 714 3.53 2.94 22.73
CA GLY A 714 4.73 3.62 22.30
C GLY A 714 5.97 3.24 23.10
N LEU A 715 7.13 3.23 22.41
CA LEU A 715 8.43 3.15 23.08
C LEU A 715 8.75 4.46 23.81
N ILE A 716 8.55 5.59 23.13
CA ILE A 716 8.63 6.97 23.64
C ILE A 716 7.21 7.38 24.03
N ARG A 717 7.03 7.77 25.29
CA ARG A 717 5.72 8.05 25.86
C ARG A 717 5.47 9.55 25.96
N PRO A 718 4.29 10.07 25.54
CA PRO A 718 3.98 11.49 25.54
C PRO A 718 4.15 12.18 26.90
N TRP A 719 3.75 11.51 27.99
CA TRP A 719 3.84 12.06 29.34
C TRP A 719 5.27 12.36 29.78
N LEU A 720 6.28 11.67 29.25
CA LEU A 720 7.66 12.02 29.58
C LEU A 720 7.94 13.48 29.22
N THR A 721 7.27 14.03 28.21
CA THR A 721 7.42 15.41 27.74
C THR A 721 6.46 16.42 28.38
N ALA A 722 5.41 15.97 29.07
CA ALA A 722 4.48 16.79 29.83
C ALA A 722 4.93 16.84 31.30
N ASN A 723 4.99 18.01 31.93
CA ASN A 723 5.26 18.17 33.37
C ASN A 723 6.65 17.72 33.88
N GLY A 724 7.73 18.04 33.15
CA GLY A 724 9.10 17.92 33.71
C GLY A 724 9.57 16.50 34.03
N GLY A 725 8.82 15.46 33.65
CA GLY A 725 9.16 14.05 33.88
C GLY A 725 8.86 13.54 35.29
N GLN A 726 7.96 14.18 36.06
CA GLN A 726 7.51 13.63 37.33
C GLN A 726 6.60 12.39 37.10
N PRO A 727 6.89 11.25 37.75
CA PRO A 727 6.37 9.94 37.34
C PRO A 727 4.94 9.61 37.79
N GLU A 728 4.26 10.42 38.59
CA GLU A 728 3.01 9.97 39.25
C GLU A 728 1.78 10.89 39.04
N VAL A 729 1.93 12.17 38.68
CA VAL A 729 0.79 13.10 38.55
C VAL A 729 0.46 13.36 37.07
N GLY A 730 -0.66 12.81 36.59
CA GLY A 730 -1.22 13.14 35.27
C GLY A 730 -0.80 12.23 34.10
N LEU A 731 -0.16 11.08 34.38
CA LEU A 731 0.19 10.05 33.37
C LEU A 731 -1.00 9.66 32.49
N GLU A 732 -2.12 9.41 33.14
CA GLU A 732 -3.38 9.00 32.51
C GLU A 732 -3.95 10.09 31.61
N GLN A 733 -3.92 11.34 32.07
CA GLN A 733 -4.40 12.49 31.30
C GLN A 733 -3.52 12.77 30.08
N ALA A 734 -2.20 12.63 30.18
CA ALA A 734 -1.30 12.83 29.05
C ALA A 734 -1.41 11.73 27.99
N ASP A 735 -1.59 10.47 28.41
CA ASP A 735 -1.88 9.37 27.48
C ASP A 735 -3.25 9.54 26.81
N LEU A 736 -4.28 9.94 27.56
CA LEU A 736 -5.60 10.29 27.03
C LEU A 736 -5.53 11.42 26.01
N GLU A 737 -4.90 12.53 26.37
CA GLU A 737 -4.79 13.70 25.50
C GLU A 737 -4.03 13.37 24.21
N TYR A 738 -2.99 12.54 24.30
CA TYR A 738 -2.29 12.05 23.13
C TYR A 738 -3.18 11.17 22.24
N ILE A 739 -3.92 10.22 22.82
CA ILE A 739 -4.84 9.36 22.07
C ILE A 739 -5.90 10.22 21.36
N GLU A 740 -6.51 11.19 22.04
CA GLU A 740 -7.53 12.06 21.46
C GLU A 740 -7.01 12.97 20.34
N LYS A 741 -5.79 13.49 20.48
CA LYS A 741 -5.19 14.46 19.54
C LYS A 741 -4.17 13.85 18.59
N MET A 742 -4.08 12.52 18.55
CA MET A 742 -3.04 11.79 17.85
C MET A 742 -2.97 12.20 16.37
N SER A 743 -1.84 12.73 15.96
CA SER A 743 -1.55 13.21 14.60
C SER A 743 -0.05 13.13 14.28
N PHE A 744 0.30 13.16 13.00
CA PHE A 744 1.71 13.21 12.57
C PHE A 744 2.47 14.38 13.21
N THR A 745 1.82 15.55 13.31
CA THR A 745 2.39 16.73 13.97
C THR A 745 2.58 16.54 15.47
N SER A 746 1.67 15.83 16.15
CA SER A 746 1.82 15.53 17.58
C SER A 746 3.02 14.63 17.85
N ASP A 747 3.27 13.65 16.97
CA ASP A 747 4.45 12.77 17.07
C ASP A 747 5.75 13.55 16.88
N LEU A 748 5.82 14.42 15.86
CA LEU A 748 6.99 15.30 15.66
C LEU A 748 7.24 16.19 16.87
N ALA A 749 6.18 16.75 17.48
CA ALA A 749 6.31 17.57 18.67
C ALA A 749 6.84 16.77 19.87
N VAL A 750 6.36 15.54 20.08
CA VAL A 750 6.87 14.65 21.13
C VAL A 750 8.32 14.26 20.88
N LEU A 751 8.69 13.95 19.62
CA LEU A 751 10.06 13.62 19.24
C LEU A 751 11.02 14.79 19.48
N ALA A 752 10.66 16.00 19.01
CA ALA A 752 11.46 17.21 19.18
C ALA A 752 11.68 17.55 20.66
N LYS A 753 10.62 17.46 21.48
CA LYS A 753 10.72 17.64 22.94
C LYS A 753 11.58 16.58 23.61
N SER A 754 11.61 15.35 23.09
CA SER A 754 12.42 14.26 23.62
C SER A 754 13.91 14.44 23.31
N ILE A 755 14.25 14.97 22.12
CA ILE A 755 15.63 15.24 21.70
C ILE A 755 16.21 16.46 22.43
N ALA A 756 15.40 17.50 22.69
CA ALA A 756 15.85 18.74 23.32
C ALA A 756 16.24 18.61 24.82
N ARG A 757 16.23 17.40 25.41
CA ARG A 757 16.59 17.18 26.81
C ARG A 757 18.07 16.86 27.00
N PRO A 758 18.72 17.35 28.08
CA PRO A 758 20.15 17.12 28.33
C PRO A 758 20.51 15.64 28.36
N ILE A 759 21.65 15.28 27.77
CA ILE A 759 22.15 13.91 27.60
C ILE A 759 22.32 13.17 28.95
N SER A 760 22.55 13.89 30.06
CA SER A 760 22.59 13.31 31.41
C SER A 760 21.23 12.81 31.94
N LYS A 761 20.12 13.18 31.27
CA LYS A 761 18.75 12.68 31.46
C LYS A 761 18.15 12.19 30.13
N ALA A 762 18.96 11.91 29.12
CA ALA A 762 18.45 11.52 27.80
C ALA A 762 17.88 10.09 27.79
N VAL A 763 16.74 9.99 27.13
CA VAL A 763 15.82 8.86 27.11
C VAL A 763 16.10 7.91 25.93
N PHE A 764 17.35 7.77 25.49
CA PHE A 764 17.71 6.82 24.43
C PHE A 764 18.40 5.57 24.95
#